data_AF-A0A379Z855-F1
#
_entry.id   AF-A0A379Z855-F1
#
_cell.length_a   1.000
_cell.length_b   1.000
_cell.length_c   1.000
_cell.angle_alpha   90.00
_cell.angle_beta   90.00
_cell.angle_gamma   90.00
#
_symmetry.space_group_name_H-M   'P 1'
#
loop_
_entity.id
_entity.type
_entity.pdbx_description
1 polymer ?
#
loop_
_entity_poly.entity_id
_entity_poly.type
_entity_poly.pdbx_seq_one_letter_code
_entity_poly.pdbx_strand_id
1 'polypeptide(L)'
;MLGKLLTKVFGSRNDRTLKALGKIVNKINALEGEYEQLSNEQLKAKTQEFRDRLEKGETLDDIMAEAFATVREASKRVFEMRHFDVQLIGGMVLDSNRIAEMRTGEGKTLTATLPAYLNALTGKGVHVITVNDYLARRDADTNRPLFEFLGMTVGVNVAGLGQLEKKAAYNSDITYGTNNEFGFDYLRDNMAFSPQERVQRPLHYALIDEVDSILIDEARTPLIISGAAEDSSELYIKVNTLIPNLIRQDKEDSDDYVGEGDFSVDEKAKQVHMTERGQEKIELLLIQAGLLAEGDSLYSAANISLLHHVNAALRAHTLFERDVDYVVQDGEVIIVDEHTGRTMQGRRWSEGLHQAVEAKEGVKIQNENQTLASITFQNYFRQYEKLAGMTGTADTEAFEFQHIYGLDTVVIPTNRPMIRNDMADLVYLTAKEKYAAIIQDIKGCRERGQPVLVGTVSIEQSELLSNLLDREKIPHKVLNAKFHEKEAEIVAQAGRSGAVTVATNMAGRGTDIVLGGSWKAEVEELENPTEEQIAKIRVDWQERHDAVVAAGGLHILGTERHESRRIDNQLRGRSGRQGDAGSSRFYLSMEDSLMRIFASDRVANMMKKLGMEEGEAIEHPWVSRAIENAQRKVEARNFDIRKQLLEFDDVANDQRQVVYAQRNELMDAESIEDTIKTIQEDVITGVIDQYIPPQSVEELWDVPGLEQRLKQEFVLDLPLQEWLDKEEDLHEETLRERIIESWLKAYEAKEQMVGPEVLRQFEKAVMLQTLDGLWKEHLAAMDHLRQGIHLRGYAQKNPKQEYKRESFELFQQMLESLKHDVISILSKVQVQAQSDVDEMEARRREEEARIQHQYQHATSEALNEAEHDAEVAAHTPVVRDGEKVGRNDPCPCGSGKKYKQCHGKLS
;
A
#
# COMPACT_ATOMS: atom_id res chain seq x y z
N MET A 1 -16.44 -34.05 -17.11
CA MET A 1 -16.20 -34.49 -18.52
C MET A 1 -16.95 -33.65 -19.56
N LEU A 2 -18.22 -33.24 -19.34
CA LEU A 2 -18.95 -32.36 -20.27
C LEU A 2 -18.22 -31.05 -20.61
N GLY A 3 -17.63 -30.39 -19.62
CA GLY A 3 -16.90 -29.13 -19.83
C GLY A 3 -15.72 -29.23 -20.81
N LYS A 4 -14.98 -30.35 -20.81
CA LYS A 4 -13.83 -30.58 -21.73
C LYS A 4 -14.28 -30.87 -23.18
N LEU A 5 -15.49 -31.41 -23.36
CA LEU A 5 -16.07 -31.67 -24.67
C LEU A 5 -16.60 -30.36 -25.30
N LEU A 6 -17.25 -29.53 -24.49
CA LEU A 6 -17.76 -28.22 -24.90
C LEU A 6 -16.64 -27.23 -25.24
N THR A 7 -15.53 -27.19 -24.48
CA THR A 7 -14.38 -26.35 -24.82
C THR A 7 -13.66 -26.81 -26.09
N LYS A 8 -13.59 -28.11 -26.38
CA LYS A 8 -13.03 -28.62 -27.64
C LYS A 8 -13.84 -28.25 -28.89
N VAL A 9 -15.16 -28.11 -28.76
CA VAL A 9 -16.06 -27.82 -29.90
C VAL A 9 -16.26 -26.32 -30.12
N PHE A 10 -16.40 -25.53 -29.04
CA PHE A 10 -16.72 -24.10 -29.12
C PHE A 10 -15.52 -23.17 -28.81
N GLY A 11 -14.36 -23.74 -28.47
CA GLY A 11 -13.24 -22.99 -27.89
C GLY A 11 -13.54 -22.50 -26.47
N SER A 12 -12.49 -22.21 -25.72
CA SER A 12 -12.59 -21.49 -24.45
C SER A 12 -13.01 -20.02 -24.67
N ARG A 13 -13.41 -19.32 -23.61
CA ARG A 13 -13.64 -17.86 -23.65
C ARG A 13 -12.40 -17.15 -24.19
N ASN A 14 -11.21 -17.58 -23.76
CA ASN A 14 -9.93 -17.06 -24.21
C ASN A 14 -9.73 -17.22 -25.73
N ASP A 15 -9.97 -18.42 -26.27
CA ASP A 15 -9.80 -18.69 -27.71
C ASP A 15 -10.69 -17.80 -28.60
N ARG A 16 -11.91 -17.52 -28.14
CA ARG A 16 -12.83 -16.63 -28.88
C ARG A 16 -12.34 -15.19 -28.86
N THR A 17 -11.87 -14.71 -27.71
CA THR A 17 -11.27 -13.38 -27.58
C THR A 17 -10.05 -13.24 -28.49
N LEU A 18 -9.12 -14.19 -28.45
CA LEU A 18 -7.93 -14.19 -29.31
C LEU A 18 -8.29 -14.21 -30.80
N LYS A 19 -9.30 -14.98 -31.21
CA LYS A 19 -9.76 -15.01 -32.60
C LYS A 19 -10.37 -13.69 -33.06
N ALA A 20 -11.05 -12.96 -32.18
CA ALA A 20 -11.58 -11.63 -32.48
C ALA A 20 -10.44 -10.61 -32.65
N LEU A 21 -9.50 -10.58 -31.71
CA LEU A 21 -8.33 -9.69 -31.73
C LEU A 21 -7.42 -9.98 -32.94
N GLY A 22 -7.24 -11.25 -33.32
CA GLY A 22 -6.47 -11.64 -34.50
C GLY A 22 -6.98 -11.04 -35.82
N LYS A 23 -8.28 -10.71 -35.93
CA LYS A 23 -8.81 -9.98 -37.10
C LYS A 23 -8.30 -8.55 -37.15
N ILE A 24 -8.14 -7.91 -35.99
CA ILE A 24 -7.61 -6.54 -35.89
C ILE A 24 -6.11 -6.54 -36.14
N VAL A 25 -5.37 -7.54 -35.64
CA VAL A 25 -3.94 -7.73 -35.98
C VAL A 25 -3.74 -7.76 -37.49
N ASN A 26 -4.58 -8.48 -38.25
CA ASN A 26 -4.50 -8.51 -39.71
C ASN A 26 -4.70 -7.12 -40.35
N LYS A 27 -5.57 -6.28 -39.79
CA LYS A 27 -5.74 -4.89 -40.24
C LYS A 27 -4.48 -4.06 -39.98
N ILE A 28 -3.93 -4.15 -38.77
CA ILE A 28 -2.70 -3.45 -38.38
C ILE A 28 -1.54 -3.88 -39.28
N ASN A 29 -1.40 -5.19 -39.54
CA ASN A 29 -0.38 -5.73 -40.45
C ASN A 29 -0.57 -5.26 -41.90
N ALA A 30 -1.80 -5.10 -42.38
CA ALA A 30 -2.06 -4.59 -43.72
C ALA A 30 -1.60 -3.13 -43.93
N LEU A 31 -1.58 -2.32 -42.86
CA LEU A 31 -1.10 -0.93 -42.90
C LEU A 31 0.43 -0.80 -42.96
N GLU A 32 1.18 -1.87 -42.71
CA GLU A 32 2.65 -1.81 -42.60
C GLU A 32 3.31 -1.21 -43.84
N GLY A 33 2.94 -1.67 -45.04
CA GLY A 33 3.55 -1.20 -46.28
C GLY A 33 3.26 0.27 -46.63
N GLU A 34 2.18 0.84 -46.09
CA GLU A 34 1.87 2.28 -46.22
C GLU A 34 2.68 3.10 -45.21
N TYR A 35 2.75 2.65 -43.96
CA TYR A 35 3.40 3.37 -42.86
C TYR A 35 4.93 3.37 -42.99
N GLU A 36 5.51 2.31 -43.55
CA GLU A 36 6.95 2.26 -43.90
C GLU A 36 7.36 3.38 -44.87
N GLN A 37 6.46 3.84 -45.73
CA GLN A 37 6.74 4.88 -46.72
C GLN A 37 6.67 6.30 -46.15
N LEU A 38 6.08 6.47 -44.96
CA LEU A 38 5.94 7.78 -44.34
C LEU A 38 7.30 8.33 -43.91
N SER A 39 7.52 9.63 -44.10
CA SER A 39 8.67 10.31 -43.49
C SER A 39 8.52 10.39 -41.97
N ASN A 40 9.62 10.68 -41.25
CA ASN A 40 9.56 10.86 -39.79
C ASN A 40 8.61 12.01 -39.40
N GLU A 41 8.57 13.09 -40.18
CA GLU A 41 7.65 14.22 -39.97
C GLU A 41 6.19 13.80 -40.18
N GLN A 42 5.90 13.01 -41.21
CA GLN A 42 4.55 12.51 -41.48
C GLN A 42 4.09 11.53 -40.39
N LEU A 43 4.98 10.66 -39.92
CA LEU A 43 4.67 9.72 -38.85
C LEU A 43 4.42 10.44 -37.52
N LYS A 44 5.19 11.48 -37.20
CA LYS A 44 4.94 12.36 -36.05
C LYS A 44 3.63 13.15 -36.19
N ALA A 45 3.30 13.62 -37.40
CA ALA A 45 2.07 14.36 -37.67
C ALA A 45 0.80 13.52 -37.43
N LYS A 46 0.89 12.17 -37.46
CA LYS A 46 -0.23 11.28 -37.12
C LYS A 46 -0.78 11.53 -35.72
N THR A 47 0.06 11.91 -34.76
CA THR A 47 -0.40 12.24 -33.40
C THR A 47 -1.42 13.39 -33.41
N GLN A 48 -1.13 14.47 -34.13
CA GLN A 48 -2.06 15.59 -34.23
C GLN A 48 -3.30 15.20 -35.05
N GLU A 49 -3.13 14.45 -36.14
CA GLU A 49 -4.25 13.93 -36.95
C GLU A 49 -5.24 13.11 -36.10
N PHE A 50 -4.74 12.23 -35.21
CA PHE A 50 -5.60 11.45 -34.34
C PHE A 50 -6.28 12.30 -33.26
N ARG A 51 -5.56 13.26 -32.64
CA ARG A 51 -6.18 14.21 -31.70
C ARG A 51 -7.33 14.98 -32.36
N ASP A 52 -7.10 15.52 -33.56
CA ASP A 52 -8.13 16.25 -34.32
C ASP A 52 -9.34 15.37 -34.68
N ARG A 53 -9.15 14.06 -34.89
CA ARG A 53 -10.23 13.09 -35.18
C ARG A 53 -11.04 12.75 -33.93
N LEU A 54 -10.38 12.59 -32.78
CA LEU A 54 -11.05 12.41 -31.50
C LEU A 54 -11.89 13.64 -31.13
N GLU A 55 -11.38 14.85 -31.37
CA GLU A 55 -12.14 16.10 -31.20
C GLU A 55 -13.37 16.18 -32.12
N LYS A 56 -13.32 15.56 -33.30
CA LYS A 56 -14.46 15.47 -34.25
C LYS A 56 -15.45 14.36 -33.91
N GLY A 57 -15.21 13.59 -32.85
CA GLY A 57 -16.13 12.57 -32.33
C GLY A 57 -15.84 11.13 -32.74
N GLU A 58 -14.70 10.84 -33.37
CA GLU A 58 -14.23 9.44 -33.50
C GLU A 58 -13.82 8.89 -32.13
N THR A 59 -13.92 7.56 -31.96
CA THR A 59 -13.55 6.89 -30.71
C THR A 59 -12.11 6.36 -30.75
N LEU A 60 -11.53 6.03 -29.60
CA LEU A 60 -10.22 5.36 -29.52
C LEU A 60 -10.22 4.02 -30.29
N ASP A 61 -11.35 3.28 -30.27
CA ASP A 61 -11.50 2.02 -31.00
C ASP A 61 -11.43 2.20 -32.52
N ASP A 62 -11.95 3.33 -33.05
CA ASP A 62 -11.96 3.62 -34.49
C ASP A 62 -10.54 3.85 -35.01
N ILE A 63 -9.71 4.56 -34.23
CA ILE A 63 -8.33 4.91 -34.60
C ILE A 63 -7.29 3.88 -34.14
N MET A 64 -7.65 2.90 -33.29
CA MET A 64 -6.72 1.98 -32.64
C MET A 64 -5.78 1.27 -33.63
N ALA A 65 -6.30 0.78 -34.76
CA ALA A 65 -5.49 0.04 -35.72
C ALA A 65 -4.39 0.92 -36.37
N GLU A 66 -4.71 2.17 -36.66
CA GLU A 66 -3.80 3.15 -37.25
C GLU A 66 -2.81 3.68 -36.21
N ALA A 67 -3.27 3.93 -34.99
CA ALA A 67 -2.42 4.30 -33.86
C ALA A 67 -1.39 3.20 -33.54
N PHE A 68 -1.81 1.93 -33.50
CA PHE A 68 -0.90 0.80 -33.26
C PHE A 68 0.09 0.61 -34.41
N ALA A 69 -0.33 0.82 -35.66
CA ALA A 69 0.58 0.80 -36.80
C ALA A 69 1.63 1.93 -36.71
N THR A 70 1.21 3.13 -36.28
CA THR A 70 2.08 4.29 -36.03
C THR A 70 3.16 3.96 -35.01
N VAL A 71 2.76 3.45 -33.83
CA VAL A 71 3.69 3.10 -32.74
C VAL A 71 4.64 1.97 -33.15
N ARG A 72 4.14 0.96 -33.85
CA ARG A 72 4.97 -0.15 -34.33
C ARG A 72 6.04 0.34 -35.30
N GLU A 73 5.67 1.19 -36.26
CA GLU A 73 6.62 1.73 -37.22
C GLU A 73 7.64 2.66 -36.54
N ALA A 74 7.21 3.47 -35.59
CA ALA A 74 8.11 4.30 -34.78
C ALA A 74 9.08 3.44 -33.96
N SER A 75 8.62 2.35 -33.35
CA SER A 75 9.47 1.39 -32.63
C SER A 75 10.50 0.73 -33.55
N LYS A 76 10.12 0.38 -34.79
CA LYS A 76 11.06 -0.16 -35.78
C LYS A 76 12.15 0.85 -36.14
N ARG A 77 11.84 2.15 -36.20
CA ARG A 77 12.81 3.21 -36.51
C ARG A 77 13.70 3.59 -35.34
N VAL A 78 13.16 3.62 -34.12
CA VAL A 78 13.85 4.09 -32.92
C VAL A 78 14.62 2.96 -32.24
N PHE A 79 14.01 1.78 -32.11
CA PHE A 79 14.58 0.66 -31.36
C PHE A 79 15.07 -0.49 -32.23
N GLU A 80 14.85 -0.44 -33.56
CA GLU A 80 15.04 -1.58 -34.46
C GLU A 80 14.17 -2.80 -34.07
N MET A 81 13.07 -2.56 -33.35
CA MET A 81 12.17 -3.60 -32.86
C MET A 81 10.79 -3.43 -33.48
N ARG A 82 10.38 -4.41 -34.29
CA ARG A 82 9.01 -4.52 -34.78
C ARG A 82 8.17 -5.27 -33.75
N HIS A 83 7.04 -4.70 -33.33
CA HIS A 83 6.09 -5.43 -32.47
C HIS A 83 5.65 -6.74 -33.12
N PHE A 84 5.64 -7.82 -32.33
CA PHE A 84 5.08 -9.11 -32.73
C PHE A 84 3.55 -9.08 -32.68
N ASP A 85 2.91 -9.98 -33.43
CA ASP A 85 1.45 -10.11 -33.44
C ASP A 85 0.88 -10.37 -32.03
N VAL A 86 1.60 -11.14 -31.19
CA VAL A 86 1.22 -11.39 -29.79
C VAL A 86 1.29 -10.14 -28.92
N GLN A 87 2.21 -9.22 -29.22
CA GLN A 87 2.33 -7.93 -28.54
C GLN A 87 1.21 -6.98 -28.98
N LEU A 88 0.82 -7.00 -30.25
CA LEU A 88 -0.36 -6.25 -30.72
C LEU A 88 -1.63 -6.75 -30.03
N ILE A 89 -1.79 -8.06 -29.86
CA ILE A 89 -2.87 -8.66 -29.05
C ILE A 89 -2.81 -8.15 -27.61
N GLY A 90 -1.62 -8.16 -27.00
CA GLY A 90 -1.40 -7.64 -25.65
C GLY A 90 -1.81 -6.18 -25.49
N GLY A 91 -1.39 -5.32 -26.42
CA GLY A 91 -1.78 -3.90 -26.41
C GLY A 91 -3.29 -3.70 -26.47
N MET A 92 -3.99 -4.48 -27.31
CA MET A 92 -5.46 -4.41 -27.41
C MET A 92 -6.17 -4.93 -26.15
N VAL A 93 -5.63 -5.97 -25.52
CA VAL A 93 -6.15 -6.48 -24.23
C VAL A 93 -6.01 -5.41 -23.15
N LEU A 94 -4.83 -4.78 -23.06
CA LEU A 94 -4.55 -3.73 -22.10
C LEU A 94 -5.41 -2.48 -22.32
N ASP A 95 -5.75 -2.16 -23.57
CA ASP A 95 -6.68 -1.07 -23.86
C ASP A 95 -8.13 -1.39 -23.44
N SER A 96 -8.51 -2.67 -23.41
CA SER A 96 -9.88 -3.15 -23.16
C SER A 96 -10.24 -3.34 -21.68
N ASN A 97 -9.55 -2.69 -20.73
CA ASN A 97 -9.73 -2.85 -19.27
C ASN A 97 -9.56 -4.31 -18.79
N ARG A 98 -8.48 -4.96 -19.23
CA ARG A 98 -8.21 -6.38 -18.93
C ARG A 98 -6.76 -6.61 -18.55
N ILE A 99 -6.49 -7.81 -18.05
CA ILE A 99 -5.14 -8.26 -17.76
C ILE A 99 -4.60 -9.07 -18.92
N ALA A 100 -3.44 -8.66 -19.44
CA ALA A 100 -2.67 -9.39 -20.43
C ALA A 100 -1.67 -10.31 -19.73
N GLU A 101 -1.93 -11.63 -19.73
CA GLU A 101 -0.92 -12.58 -19.29
C GLU A 101 0.06 -12.86 -20.44
N MET A 102 1.26 -12.31 -20.31
CA MET A 102 2.37 -12.44 -21.26
C MET A 102 3.59 -12.98 -20.53
N ARG A 103 4.12 -14.11 -20.97
CA ARG A 103 5.30 -14.72 -20.34
C ARG A 103 6.50 -13.77 -20.35
N THR A 104 7.39 -13.93 -19.38
CA THR A 104 8.60 -13.11 -19.28
C THR A 104 9.46 -13.26 -20.52
N GLY A 105 9.97 -12.14 -21.06
CA GLY A 105 10.70 -12.10 -22.33
C GLY A 105 9.82 -12.00 -23.59
N GLU A 106 8.49 -11.91 -23.48
CA GLU A 106 7.61 -11.59 -24.63
C GLU A 106 7.57 -10.08 -24.94
N GLY A 107 8.29 -9.25 -24.18
CA GLY A 107 8.38 -7.79 -24.41
C GLY A 107 7.20 -7.01 -23.83
N LYS A 108 6.93 -7.17 -22.52
CA LYS A 108 5.85 -6.46 -21.81
C LYS A 108 6.01 -4.94 -21.89
N THR A 109 7.19 -4.42 -21.57
CA THR A 109 7.51 -2.98 -21.63
C THR A 109 7.26 -2.40 -23.02
N LEU A 110 7.67 -3.10 -24.09
CA LEU A 110 7.40 -2.66 -25.46
C LEU A 110 5.91 -2.75 -25.81
N THR A 111 5.21 -3.77 -25.31
CA THR A 111 3.77 -3.94 -25.52
C THR A 111 2.97 -2.80 -24.88
N ALA A 112 3.37 -2.34 -23.70
CA ALA A 112 2.73 -1.23 -22.98
C ALA A 112 2.75 0.10 -23.74
N THR A 113 3.72 0.32 -24.64
CA THR A 113 3.78 1.54 -25.45
C THR A 113 2.56 1.72 -26.35
N LEU A 114 1.94 0.63 -26.80
CA LEU A 114 0.77 0.65 -27.69
C LEU A 114 -0.47 1.28 -27.01
N PRO A 115 -1.00 0.73 -25.89
CA PRO A 115 -2.14 1.32 -25.20
C PRO A 115 -1.78 2.64 -24.52
N ALA A 116 -0.54 2.83 -24.06
CA ALA A 116 -0.11 4.10 -23.47
C ALA A 116 -0.18 5.24 -24.49
N TYR A 117 0.32 5.04 -25.72
CA TYR A 117 0.19 6.03 -26.78
C TYR A 117 -1.28 6.28 -27.15
N LEU A 118 -2.07 5.22 -27.35
CA LEU A 118 -3.48 5.35 -27.74
C LEU A 118 -4.28 6.15 -26.70
N ASN A 119 -4.16 5.83 -25.42
CA ASN A 119 -4.91 6.51 -24.36
C ASN A 119 -4.34 7.90 -24.04
N ALA A 120 -3.06 8.15 -24.31
CA ALA A 120 -2.46 9.48 -24.18
C ALA A 120 -2.98 10.49 -25.21
N LEU A 121 -3.55 10.03 -26.34
CA LEU A 121 -4.15 10.90 -27.35
C LEU A 121 -5.34 11.72 -26.80
N THR A 122 -5.95 11.31 -25.68
CA THR A 122 -7.04 12.07 -25.05
C THR A 122 -6.55 13.33 -24.32
N GLY A 123 -5.25 13.47 -24.06
CA GLY A 123 -4.66 14.58 -23.29
C GLY A 123 -4.94 14.53 -21.78
N LYS A 124 -5.69 13.53 -21.30
CA LYS A 124 -6.01 13.36 -19.87
C LYS A 124 -4.88 12.74 -19.04
N GLY A 125 -3.89 12.15 -19.70
CA GLY A 125 -2.75 11.48 -19.05
C GLY A 125 -2.90 9.96 -18.94
N VAL A 126 -1.76 9.28 -18.88
CA VAL A 126 -1.64 7.83 -18.66
C VAL A 126 -0.64 7.59 -17.53
N HIS A 127 -1.03 6.83 -16.51
CA HIS A 127 -0.14 6.40 -15.44
C HIS A 127 0.35 4.98 -15.74
N VAL A 128 1.66 4.81 -15.91
CA VAL A 128 2.30 3.50 -16.03
C VAL A 128 2.94 3.16 -14.69
N ILE A 129 2.40 2.15 -14.03
CA ILE A 129 2.78 1.79 -12.66
C ILE A 129 3.73 0.59 -12.70
N THR A 130 4.86 0.72 -12.02
CA THR A 130 5.84 -0.34 -11.84
C THR A 130 6.06 -0.64 -10.35
N VAL A 131 6.79 -1.71 -10.07
CA VAL A 131 7.03 -2.22 -8.71
C VAL A 131 8.03 -1.38 -7.92
N ASN A 132 8.95 -0.67 -8.59
CA ASN A 132 9.95 0.15 -7.90
C ASN A 132 10.46 1.31 -8.76
N ASP A 133 11.09 2.29 -8.10
CA ASP A 133 11.56 3.53 -8.72
C ASP A 133 12.61 3.31 -9.82
N TYR A 134 13.45 2.28 -9.68
CA TYR A 134 14.44 1.92 -10.70
C TYR A 134 13.76 1.52 -12.01
N LEU A 135 12.74 0.64 -11.95
CA LEU A 135 12.00 0.20 -13.13
C LEU A 135 11.19 1.36 -13.73
N ALA A 136 10.56 2.19 -12.91
CA ALA A 136 9.84 3.38 -13.38
C ALA A 136 10.76 4.31 -14.19
N ARG A 137 11.95 4.63 -13.64
CA ARG A 137 12.92 5.50 -14.31
C ARG A 137 13.48 4.86 -15.57
N ARG A 138 13.93 3.61 -15.48
CA ARG A 138 14.48 2.86 -16.61
C ARG A 138 13.48 2.77 -17.76
N ASP A 139 12.24 2.40 -17.49
CA ASP A 139 11.23 2.21 -18.53
C ASP A 139 10.77 3.53 -19.12
N ALA A 140 10.69 4.60 -18.32
CA ALA A 140 10.46 5.94 -18.82
C ALA A 140 11.58 6.39 -19.76
N ASP A 141 12.84 6.26 -19.34
CA ASP A 141 13.98 6.71 -20.13
C ASP A 141 14.19 5.85 -21.39
N THR A 142 13.91 4.55 -21.29
CA THR A 142 13.95 3.63 -22.45
C THR A 142 12.88 4.00 -23.48
N ASN A 143 11.65 4.34 -23.05
CA ASN A 143 10.54 4.63 -23.95
C ASN A 143 10.44 6.10 -24.36
N ARG A 144 11.13 7.01 -23.66
CA ARG A 144 11.15 8.45 -23.95
C ARG A 144 11.49 8.76 -25.41
N PRO A 145 12.55 8.19 -26.03
CA PRO A 145 12.84 8.42 -27.44
C PRO A 145 11.69 8.06 -28.39
N LEU A 146 10.94 6.99 -28.11
CA LEU A 146 9.79 6.57 -28.91
C LEU A 146 8.64 7.57 -28.80
N PHE A 147 8.29 7.94 -27.56
CA PHE A 147 7.18 8.86 -27.31
C PHE A 147 7.48 10.27 -27.82
N GLU A 148 8.69 10.79 -27.57
CA GLU A 148 9.12 12.12 -28.06
C GLU A 148 9.24 12.16 -29.59
N PHE A 149 9.66 11.06 -30.22
CA PHE A 149 9.62 10.91 -31.69
C PHE A 149 8.20 11.10 -32.22
N LEU A 150 7.19 10.56 -31.53
CA LEU A 150 5.77 10.74 -31.84
C LEU A 150 5.17 12.06 -31.30
N GLY A 151 5.97 12.92 -30.66
CA GLY A 151 5.51 14.21 -30.13
C GLY A 151 4.73 14.13 -28.82
N MET A 152 4.90 13.05 -28.06
CA MET A 152 4.37 12.89 -26.69
C MET A 152 5.43 13.25 -25.65
N THR A 153 4.97 13.64 -24.46
CA THR A 153 5.79 13.96 -23.29
C THR A 153 5.78 12.82 -22.26
N VAL A 154 6.92 12.59 -21.61
CA VAL A 154 7.10 11.51 -20.62
C VAL A 154 7.60 12.06 -19.28
N GLY A 155 6.80 11.86 -18.23
CA GLY A 155 7.10 12.21 -16.84
C GLY A 155 7.50 10.99 -16.01
N VAL A 156 8.25 11.24 -14.93
CA VAL A 156 8.66 10.20 -13.96
C VAL A 156 8.34 10.70 -12.56
N ASN A 157 7.59 9.91 -11.80
CA ASN A 157 7.22 10.16 -10.42
C ASN A 157 7.88 9.09 -9.51
N VAL A 158 8.91 9.50 -8.78
CA VAL A 158 9.72 8.66 -7.90
C VAL A 158 9.93 9.38 -6.56
N ALA A 159 10.38 8.64 -5.55
CA ALA A 159 10.61 9.19 -4.23
C ALA A 159 11.65 10.34 -4.27
N GLY A 160 11.43 11.33 -3.40
CA GLY A 160 12.32 12.48 -3.24
C GLY A 160 12.10 13.65 -4.21
N LEU A 161 11.15 13.56 -5.15
CA LEU A 161 10.79 14.69 -6.02
C LEU A 161 10.07 15.81 -5.25
N GLY A 162 10.41 17.05 -5.58
CA GLY A 162 9.69 18.22 -5.07
C GLY A 162 8.28 18.36 -5.68
N GLN A 163 7.41 19.14 -5.03
CA GLN A 163 6.02 19.33 -5.46
C GLN A 163 5.89 19.86 -6.91
N LEU A 164 6.73 20.83 -7.30
CA LEU A 164 6.73 21.37 -8.67
C LEU A 164 7.17 20.33 -9.70
N GLU A 165 8.14 19.49 -9.36
CA GLU A 165 8.63 18.41 -10.22
C GLU A 165 7.57 17.33 -10.40
N LYS A 166 6.88 16.94 -9.30
CA LYS A 166 5.72 16.03 -9.36
C LYS A 166 4.64 16.59 -10.26
N LYS A 167 4.26 17.86 -10.10
CA LYS A 167 3.26 18.51 -10.95
C LYS A 167 3.66 18.52 -12.44
N ALA A 168 4.94 18.77 -12.74
CA ALA A 168 5.46 18.68 -14.10
C ALA A 168 5.40 17.24 -14.65
N ALA A 169 5.73 16.23 -13.82
CA ALA A 169 5.63 14.84 -14.20
C ALA A 169 4.18 14.44 -14.51
N TYR A 170 3.22 14.77 -13.63
CA TYR A 170 1.80 14.48 -13.84
C TYR A 170 1.21 15.21 -15.04
N ASN A 171 1.71 16.39 -15.43
CA ASN A 171 1.27 17.12 -16.61
C ASN A 171 1.76 16.53 -17.95
N SER A 172 2.62 15.51 -17.92
CA SER A 172 3.06 14.82 -19.13
C SER A 172 1.95 13.93 -19.73
N ASP A 173 2.05 13.59 -21.00
CA ASP A 173 1.10 12.69 -21.67
C ASP A 173 1.12 11.28 -21.04
N ILE A 174 2.33 10.80 -20.70
CA ILE A 174 2.56 9.53 -20.00
C ILE A 174 3.43 9.79 -18.75
N THR A 175 3.02 9.25 -17.60
CA THR A 175 3.72 9.37 -16.32
C THR A 175 4.06 7.98 -15.80
N TYR A 176 5.35 7.68 -15.64
CA TYR A 176 5.82 6.46 -14.99
C TYR A 176 6.00 6.68 -13.50
N GLY A 177 5.70 5.68 -12.67
CA GLY A 177 5.95 5.76 -11.23
C GLY A 177 5.65 4.45 -10.52
N THR A 178 5.68 4.49 -9.19
CA THR A 178 5.31 3.35 -8.35
C THR A 178 3.91 3.52 -7.78
N ASN A 179 3.28 2.40 -7.45
CA ASN A 179 1.98 2.37 -6.77
C ASN A 179 2.00 3.19 -5.47
N ASN A 180 3.08 3.10 -4.69
CA ASN A 180 3.29 3.90 -3.48
C ASN A 180 3.27 5.41 -3.78
N GLU A 181 4.09 5.88 -4.72
CA GLU A 181 4.15 7.32 -5.04
C GLU A 181 2.82 7.86 -5.55
N PHE A 182 2.16 7.12 -6.45
CA PHE A 182 0.84 7.49 -6.95
C PHE A 182 -0.22 7.52 -5.84
N GLY A 183 -0.24 6.53 -4.95
CA GLY A 183 -1.22 6.47 -3.86
C GLY A 183 -0.97 7.53 -2.78
N PHE A 184 0.29 7.78 -2.39
CA PHE A 184 0.62 8.83 -1.43
C PHE A 184 0.39 10.23 -2.01
N ASP A 185 0.66 10.47 -3.29
CA ASP A 185 0.29 11.73 -3.94
C ASP A 185 -1.23 11.96 -3.93
N TYR A 186 -2.02 10.91 -4.17
CA TYR A 186 -3.48 10.99 -4.04
C TYR A 186 -3.90 11.36 -2.61
N LEU A 187 -3.32 10.72 -1.58
CA LEU A 187 -3.63 11.05 -0.20
C LEU A 187 -3.21 12.50 0.14
N ARG A 188 -2.04 12.95 -0.33
CA ARG A 188 -1.54 14.33 -0.15
C ARG A 188 -2.44 15.35 -0.83
N ASP A 189 -2.88 15.09 -2.05
CA ASP A 189 -3.77 15.99 -2.79
C ASP A 189 -5.13 16.17 -2.10
N ASN A 190 -5.63 15.13 -1.43
CA ASN A 190 -6.85 15.21 -0.63
C ASN A 190 -6.65 15.87 0.75
N MET A 191 -5.40 16.08 1.18
CA MET A 191 -5.03 16.89 2.34
C MET A 191 -4.55 18.30 1.97
N ALA A 192 -4.41 18.62 0.68
CA ALA A 192 -3.96 19.93 0.22
C ALA A 192 -4.92 21.04 0.67
N PHE A 193 -4.37 22.21 1.01
CA PHE A 193 -5.17 23.33 1.52
C PHE A 193 -5.68 24.24 0.40
N SER A 194 -5.00 24.21 -0.74
CA SER A 194 -5.35 24.97 -1.93
C SER A 194 -5.35 24.10 -3.19
N PRO A 195 -6.16 24.41 -4.21
CA PRO A 195 -6.16 23.65 -5.47
C PRO A 195 -4.80 23.69 -6.18
N GLN A 196 -4.01 24.75 -5.96
CA GLN A 196 -2.70 24.93 -6.59
C GLN A 196 -1.64 23.97 -6.05
N GLU A 197 -1.80 23.50 -4.81
CA GLU A 197 -0.92 22.52 -4.18
C GLU A 197 -1.11 21.10 -4.72
N ARG A 198 -2.27 20.80 -5.32
CA ARG A 198 -2.50 19.47 -5.93
C ARG A 198 -1.49 19.21 -7.04
N VAL A 199 -0.95 17.98 -7.05
CA VAL A 199 0.03 17.54 -8.05
C VAL A 199 -0.59 16.64 -9.11
N GLN A 200 -1.59 15.84 -8.76
CA GLN A 200 -2.26 14.92 -9.69
C GLN A 200 -3.30 15.62 -10.56
N ARG A 201 -3.62 14.96 -11.68
CA ARG A 201 -4.77 15.24 -12.54
C ARG A 201 -5.85 14.18 -12.29
N PRO A 202 -7.09 14.37 -12.79
CA PRO A 202 -8.12 13.33 -12.73
C PRO A 202 -7.62 11.96 -13.22
N LEU A 203 -7.95 10.91 -12.49
CA LEU A 203 -7.42 9.56 -12.70
C LEU A 203 -8.05 8.90 -13.95
N HIS A 204 -7.36 9.00 -15.08
CA HIS A 204 -7.88 8.54 -16.38
C HIS A 204 -7.53 7.07 -16.69
N TYR A 205 -6.26 6.76 -16.98
CA TYR A 205 -5.83 5.40 -17.35
C TYR A 205 -4.64 4.95 -16.51
N ALA A 206 -4.81 3.83 -15.80
CA ALA A 206 -3.73 3.14 -15.09
C ALA A 206 -3.35 1.86 -15.84
N LEU A 207 -2.08 1.77 -16.21
CA LEU A 207 -1.46 0.59 -16.79
C LEU A 207 -0.45 0.00 -15.82
N ILE A 208 -0.82 -1.09 -15.16
CA ILE A 208 -0.01 -1.72 -14.12
C ILE A 208 0.89 -2.80 -14.71
N ASP A 209 2.20 -2.57 -14.71
CA ASP A 209 3.16 -3.66 -14.91
C ASP A 209 3.23 -4.53 -13.67
N GLU A 210 3.39 -5.84 -13.88
CA GLU A 210 3.48 -6.82 -12.81
C GLU A 210 2.26 -6.76 -11.86
N VAL A 211 1.07 -6.71 -12.47
CA VAL A 211 -0.23 -6.49 -11.80
C VAL A 211 -0.51 -7.46 -10.65
N ASP A 212 0.00 -8.68 -10.72
CA ASP A 212 -0.15 -9.67 -9.67
C ASP A 212 0.64 -9.34 -8.41
N SER A 213 1.78 -8.67 -8.52
CA SER A 213 2.46 -8.22 -7.31
C SER A 213 1.81 -6.98 -6.72
N ILE A 214 1.43 -6.02 -7.55
CA ILE A 214 0.89 -4.76 -7.03
C ILE A 214 -0.52 -4.96 -6.46
N LEU A 215 -1.41 -5.64 -7.20
CA LEU A 215 -2.82 -5.76 -6.81
C LEU A 215 -3.14 -6.96 -5.91
N ILE A 216 -2.19 -7.87 -5.68
CA ILE A 216 -2.37 -9.06 -4.82
C ILE A 216 -1.33 -9.10 -3.70
N ASP A 217 -0.04 -9.05 -4.01
CA ASP A 217 1.02 -9.20 -3.01
C ASP A 217 1.19 -7.95 -2.14
N GLU A 218 1.15 -6.76 -2.73
CA GLU A 218 1.31 -5.47 -2.03
C GLU A 218 -0.02 -4.92 -1.51
N ALA A 219 -1.14 -5.34 -2.09
CA ALA A 219 -2.49 -5.00 -1.66
C ALA A 219 -2.91 -5.62 -0.30
N ARG A 220 -1.95 -6.15 0.47
CA ARG A 220 -2.15 -6.67 1.83
C ARG A 220 -2.15 -5.56 2.88
N THR A 221 -1.42 -4.48 2.65
CA THR A 221 -1.28 -3.36 3.57
C THR A 221 -1.85 -2.10 2.93
N PRO A 222 -2.73 -1.36 3.62
CA PRO A 222 -3.21 -0.08 3.14
C PRO A 222 -2.08 0.96 3.14
N LEU A 223 -2.23 1.99 2.31
CA LEU A 223 -1.42 3.20 2.38
C LEU A 223 -1.97 4.08 3.49
N ILE A 224 -1.12 4.45 4.46
CA ILE A 224 -1.50 5.26 5.61
C ILE A 224 -0.52 6.43 5.72
N ILE A 225 -1.06 7.64 5.87
CA ILE A 225 -0.31 8.80 6.34
C ILE A 225 -0.68 9.02 7.80
N SER A 226 0.31 8.87 8.67
CA SER A 226 0.16 9.15 10.10
C SER A 226 0.72 10.52 10.45
N GLY A 227 0.12 11.16 11.45
CA GLY A 227 0.64 12.39 12.05
C GLY A 227 0.59 12.31 13.57
N ALA A 228 1.27 13.24 14.24
CA ALA A 228 1.18 13.35 15.68
C ALA A 228 -0.26 13.68 16.09
N ALA A 229 -0.86 12.85 16.93
CA ALA A 229 -2.15 13.09 17.54
C ALA A 229 -2.06 14.25 18.54
N GLU A 230 -3.23 14.79 18.89
CA GLU A 230 -3.37 15.65 20.06
C GLU A 230 -2.96 14.90 21.34
N ASP A 231 -2.56 15.65 22.37
CA ASP A 231 -2.01 15.08 23.60
C ASP A 231 -3.09 14.36 24.43
N SER A 232 -3.19 13.04 24.27
CA SER A 232 -4.07 12.15 25.03
C SER A 232 -3.43 11.63 26.33
N SER A 233 -2.28 12.17 26.74
CA SER A 233 -1.52 11.69 27.91
C SER A 233 -2.35 11.73 29.20
N GLU A 234 -3.19 12.75 29.39
CA GLU A 234 -4.05 12.84 30.59
C GLU A 234 -5.04 11.69 30.70
N LEU A 235 -5.63 11.25 29.57
CA LEU A 235 -6.57 10.12 29.54
C LEU A 235 -5.86 8.82 29.93
N TYR A 236 -4.68 8.57 29.36
CA TYR A 236 -3.85 7.42 29.73
C TYR A 236 -3.51 7.38 31.22
N ILE A 237 -3.10 8.52 31.78
CA ILE A 237 -2.79 8.62 33.21
C ILE A 237 -4.03 8.31 34.05
N LYS A 238 -5.19 8.90 33.73
CA LYS A 238 -6.43 8.67 34.48
C LYS A 238 -6.88 7.21 34.38
N VAL A 239 -6.96 6.64 33.17
CA VAL A 239 -7.38 5.24 32.95
C VAL A 239 -6.42 4.26 33.62
N ASN A 240 -5.11 4.52 33.57
CA ASN A 240 -4.09 3.70 34.24
C ASN A 240 -4.33 3.57 35.77
N THR A 241 -4.89 4.59 36.43
CA THR A 241 -5.23 4.51 37.86
C THR A 241 -6.42 3.59 38.16
N LEU A 242 -7.27 3.31 37.16
CA LEU A 242 -8.48 2.52 37.33
C LEU A 242 -8.22 1.01 37.20
N ILE A 243 -7.33 0.62 36.29
CA ILE A 243 -7.03 -0.79 35.95
C ILE A 243 -6.64 -1.66 37.16
N PRO A 244 -5.80 -1.21 38.11
CA PRO A 244 -5.43 -2.02 39.28
C PRO A 244 -6.60 -2.44 40.18
N ASN A 245 -7.78 -1.83 40.03
CA ASN A 245 -8.98 -2.19 40.79
C ASN A 245 -9.72 -3.40 40.19
N LEU A 246 -9.35 -3.86 39.00
CA LEU A 246 -9.93 -5.03 38.34
C LEU A 246 -9.22 -6.32 38.78
N ILE A 247 -10.00 -7.39 38.94
CA ILE A 247 -9.55 -8.68 39.47
C ILE A 247 -9.44 -9.70 38.33
N ARG A 248 -8.27 -10.35 38.19
CA ARG A 248 -8.06 -11.42 37.19
C ARG A 248 -8.78 -12.71 37.62
N GLN A 249 -9.40 -13.40 36.66
CA GLN A 249 -9.85 -14.80 36.81
C GLN A 249 -9.07 -15.79 35.92
N ASP A 250 -9.12 -17.06 36.31
CA ASP A 250 -8.30 -18.13 35.72
C ASP A 250 -8.74 -18.55 34.30
N LYS A 251 -10.04 -18.48 34.01
CA LYS A 251 -10.60 -18.86 32.70
C LYS A 251 -11.67 -17.89 32.27
N GLU A 252 -11.90 -17.81 30.96
CA GLU A 252 -13.04 -17.09 30.39
C GLU A 252 -14.36 -17.75 30.81
N ASP A 253 -15.42 -16.94 30.93
CA ASP A 253 -16.74 -17.44 31.24
C ASP A 253 -17.26 -18.29 30.08
N SER A 254 -17.87 -19.42 30.41
CA SER A 254 -18.45 -20.39 29.49
C SER A 254 -19.67 -21.05 30.13
N ASP A 255 -20.46 -21.79 29.35
CA ASP A 255 -21.64 -22.51 29.86
C ASP A 255 -21.32 -23.43 31.05
N ASP A 256 -20.07 -23.91 31.15
CA ASP A 256 -19.60 -24.85 32.18
C ASP A 256 -18.76 -24.18 33.29
N TYR A 257 -18.42 -22.89 33.17
CA TYR A 257 -17.56 -22.18 34.14
C TYR A 257 -17.86 -20.69 34.15
N VAL A 258 -18.25 -20.16 35.31
CA VAL A 258 -18.39 -18.72 35.55
C VAL A 258 -17.57 -18.36 36.78
N GLY A 259 -16.64 -17.42 36.63
CA GLY A 259 -15.74 -16.98 37.69
C GLY A 259 -16.27 -15.82 38.54
N GLU A 260 -15.45 -15.36 39.48
CA GLU A 260 -15.71 -14.13 40.26
C GLU A 260 -14.86 -12.93 39.84
N GLY A 261 -14.03 -13.07 38.79
CA GLY A 261 -13.15 -12.00 38.33
C GLY A 261 -13.79 -11.08 37.31
N ASP A 262 -13.07 -9.99 37.04
CA ASP A 262 -13.44 -8.92 36.13
C ASP A 262 -12.87 -9.15 34.71
N PHE A 263 -11.80 -9.92 34.56
CA PHE A 263 -11.22 -10.25 33.24
C PHE A 263 -10.42 -11.55 33.25
N SER A 264 -10.27 -12.19 32.08
CA SER A 264 -9.42 -13.36 31.83
C SER A 264 -8.33 -13.04 30.80
N VAL A 265 -7.23 -13.80 30.82
CA VAL A 265 -6.07 -13.58 29.94
C VAL A 265 -5.78 -14.86 29.16
N ASP A 266 -5.68 -14.75 27.83
CA ASP A 266 -5.14 -15.80 26.97
C ASP A 266 -3.67 -15.49 26.65
N GLU A 267 -2.77 -16.13 27.39
CA GLU A 267 -1.32 -15.96 27.23
C GLU A 267 -0.80 -16.51 25.88
N LYS A 268 -1.51 -17.46 25.24
CA LYS A 268 -1.11 -18.00 23.93
C LYS A 268 -1.46 -17.04 22.80
N ALA A 269 -2.64 -16.43 22.87
CA ALA A 269 -3.08 -15.44 21.90
C ALA A 269 -2.57 -14.02 22.22
N LYS A 270 -1.99 -13.81 23.42
CA LYS A 270 -1.66 -12.50 24.00
C LYS A 270 -2.86 -11.55 23.94
N GLN A 271 -4.02 -12.05 24.39
CA GLN A 271 -5.27 -11.29 24.44
C GLN A 271 -5.84 -11.25 25.86
N VAL A 272 -6.62 -10.21 26.15
CA VAL A 272 -7.34 -10.05 27.41
C VAL A 272 -8.83 -9.93 27.10
N HIS A 273 -9.66 -10.67 27.82
CA HIS A 273 -11.10 -10.68 27.65
C HIS A 273 -11.76 -10.18 28.94
N MET A 274 -12.62 -9.17 28.84
CA MET A 274 -13.31 -8.59 29.98
C MET A 274 -14.65 -9.31 30.21
N THR A 275 -14.91 -9.74 31.45
CA THR A 275 -16.19 -10.39 31.82
C THR A 275 -17.30 -9.35 31.94
N GLU A 276 -18.57 -9.74 31.86
CA GLU A 276 -19.70 -8.81 32.04
C GLU A 276 -19.60 -8.01 33.36
N ARG A 277 -19.13 -8.66 34.43
CA ARG A 277 -18.90 -8.01 35.73
C ARG A 277 -17.79 -6.97 35.67
N GLY A 278 -16.71 -7.28 34.98
CA GLY A 278 -15.62 -6.33 34.75
C GLY A 278 -16.06 -5.14 33.91
N GLN A 279 -16.95 -5.35 32.94
CA GLN A 279 -17.54 -4.31 32.11
C GLN A 279 -18.38 -3.33 32.94
N GLU A 280 -19.29 -3.83 33.76
CA GLU A 280 -20.09 -2.98 34.66
C GLU A 280 -19.20 -2.23 35.66
N LYS A 281 -18.21 -2.92 36.23
CA LYS A 281 -17.31 -2.34 37.22
C LYS A 281 -16.44 -1.22 36.63
N ILE A 282 -15.93 -1.39 35.41
CA ILE A 282 -15.12 -0.36 34.77
C ILE A 282 -15.98 0.84 34.35
N GLU A 283 -17.22 0.63 33.88
CA GLU A 283 -18.17 1.71 33.60
C GLU A 283 -18.43 2.57 34.86
N LEU A 284 -18.69 1.93 36.01
CA LEU A 284 -18.89 2.64 37.27
C LEU A 284 -17.64 3.43 37.71
N LEU A 285 -16.44 2.86 37.52
CA LEU A 285 -15.18 3.55 37.82
C LEU A 285 -14.95 4.76 36.90
N LEU A 286 -15.31 4.63 35.62
CA LEU A 286 -15.20 5.73 34.65
C LEU A 286 -16.18 6.87 34.95
N ILE A 287 -17.41 6.54 35.38
CA ILE A 287 -18.40 7.54 35.82
C ILE A 287 -17.88 8.29 37.05
N GLN A 288 -17.35 7.57 38.06
CA GLN A 288 -16.78 8.19 39.26
C GLN A 288 -15.56 9.07 38.96
N ALA A 289 -14.79 8.73 37.92
CA ALA A 289 -13.66 9.52 37.45
C ALA A 289 -14.07 10.73 36.58
N GLY A 290 -15.36 10.88 36.26
CA GLY A 290 -15.88 11.93 35.38
C GLY A 290 -15.48 11.75 33.91
N LEU A 291 -15.13 10.53 33.50
CA LEU A 291 -14.76 10.19 32.11
C LEU A 291 -15.93 9.65 31.29
N LEU A 292 -17.01 9.20 31.94
CA LEU A 292 -18.24 8.69 31.32
C LEU A 292 -19.45 9.38 31.98
N ALA A 293 -20.45 9.76 31.18
CA ALA A 293 -21.68 10.39 31.69
C ALA A 293 -22.58 9.38 32.42
N GLU A 294 -23.34 9.84 33.42
CA GLU A 294 -24.30 8.97 34.12
C GLU A 294 -25.38 8.45 33.17
N GLY A 295 -25.48 7.13 33.01
CA GLY A 295 -26.45 6.46 32.15
C GLY A 295 -25.96 6.19 30.71
N ASP A 296 -24.75 6.61 30.35
CA ASP A 296 -24.10 6.26 29.09
C ASP A 296 -23.29 4.96 29.23
N SER A 297 -23.13 4.21 28.14
CA SER A 297 -22.40 2.93 28.15
C SER A 297 -21.02 3.08 27.51
N LEU A 298 -20.03 2.37 28.03
CA LEU A 298 -18.69 2.27 27.45
C LEU A 298 -18.70 1.62 26.06
N TYR A 299 -19.74 0.83 25.77
CA TYR A 299 -19.93 0.16 24.48
C TYR A 299 -20.79 0.95 23.49
N SER A 300 -21.15 2.20 23.81
CA SER A 300 -21.78 3.10 22.86
C SER A 300 -20.78 3.59 21.81
N ALA A 301 -21.27 3.94 20.63
CA ALA A 301 -20.41 4.37 19.52
C ALA A 301 -19.57 5.61 19.88
N ALA A 302 -20.11 6.51 20.70
CA ALA A 302 -19.43 7.72 21.15
C ALA A 302 -18.22 7.44 22.07
N ASN A 303 -18.19 6.31 22.79
CA ASN A 303 -17.19 6.00 23.80
C ASN A 303 -16.13 4.98 23.35
N ILE A 304 -16.08 4.66 22.06
CA ILE A 304 -15.16 3.66 21.49
C ILE A 304 -13.69 3.99 21.80
N SER A 305 -13.29 5.27 21.77
CA SER A 305 -11.92 5.68 22.12
C SER A 305 -11.58 5.38 23.57
N LEU A 306 -12.52 5.62 24.48
CA LEU A 306 -12.34 5.33 25.91
C LEU A 306 -12.22 3.83 26.16
N LEU A 307 -13.05 3.02 25.49
CA LEU A 307 -12.95 1.56 25.52
C LEU A 307 -11.59 1.06 25.01
N HIS A 308 -11.06 1.67 23.94
CA HIS A 308 -9.72 1.37 23.43
C HIS A 308 -8.64 1.63 24.48
N HIS A 309 -8.62 2.80 25.11
CA HIS A 309 -7.64 3.13 26.16
C HIS A 309 -7.73 2.19 27.36
N VAL A 310 -8.94 1.80 27.78
CA VAL A 310 -9.15 0.82 28.86
C VAL A 310 -8.53 -0.53 28.49
N ASN A 311 -8.78 -1.03 27.28
CA ASN A 311 -8.23 -2.30 26.81
C ASN A 311 -6.71 -2.25 26.65
N ALA A 312 -6.15 -1.16 26.12
CA ALA A 312 -4.71 -0.95 26.00
C ALA A 312 -4.03 -0.93 27.38
N ALA A 313 -4.61 -0.20 28.35
CA ALA A 313 -4.13 -0.16 29.73
C ALA A 313 -4.23 -1.54 30.41
N LEU A 314 -5.33 -2.26 30.22
CA LEU A 314 -5.50 -3.61 30.76
C LEU A 314 -4.46 -4.59 30.18
N ARG A 315 -4.21 -4.55 28.87
CA ARG A 315 -3.15 -5.34 28.22
C ARG A 315 -1.77 -4.98 28.77
N ALA A 316 -1.46 -3.69 28.88
CA ALA A 316 -0.18 -3.22 29.41
C ALA A 316 0.07 -3.73 30.84
N HIS A 317 -0.96 -3.77 31.70
CA HIS A 317 -0.85 -4.28 33.07
C HIS A 317 -0.67 -5.79 33.15
N THR A 318 -1.29 -6.55 32.26
CA THR A 318 -1.49 -8.00 32.45
C THR A 318 -0.63 -8.88 31.54
N LEU A 319 -0.32 -8.43 30.33
CA LEU A 319 0.40 -9.20 29.31
C LEU A 319 1.85 -8.77 29.12
N PHE A 320 2.19 -7.53 29.50
CA PHE A 320 3.51 -6.96 29.24
C PHE A 320 4.24 -6.71 30.56
N GLU A 321 5.29 -7.50 30.78
CA GLU A 321 6.09 -7.50 31.99
C GLU A 321 7.40 -6.71 31.80
N ARG A 322 7.69 -5.87 32.79
CA ARG A 322 8.95 -5.14 32.88
C ARG A 322 10.10 -6.12 33.10
N ASP A 323 11.22 -5.86 32.45
CA ASP A 323 12.44 -6.66 32.39
C ASP A 323 12.29 -8.01 31.65
N VAL A 324 11.14 -8.26 31.00
CA VAL A 324 10.90 -9.41 30.12
C VAL A 324 10.57 -8.94 28.71
N ASP A 325 9.46 -8.22 28.55
CA ASP A 325 8.99 -7.73 27.25
C ASP A 325 9.55 -6.34 26.92
N TYR A 326 9.97 -5.59 27.94
CA TYR A 326 10.59 -4.26 27.81
C TYR A 326 11.39 -3.87 29.04
N VAL A 327 12.24 -2.86 28.87
CA VAL A 327 12.98 -2.21 29.96
C VAL A 327 12.74 -0.70 29.93
N VAL A 328 12.81 -0.06 31.09
CA VAL A 328 12.75 1.40 31.18
C VAL A 328 14.18 1.93 31.38
N GLN A 329 14.69 2.70 30.41
CA GLN A 329 16.02 3.31 30.46
C GLN A 329 15.92 4.78 30.07
N ASP A 330 16.64 5.65 30.78
CA ASP A 330 16.67 7.11 30.56
C ASP A 330 15.28 7.79 30.53
N GLY A 331 14.27 7.19 31.16
CA GLY A 331 12.90 7.68 31.12
C GLY A 331 12.21 7.43 29.78
N GLU A 332 12.55 6.32 29.10
CA GLU A 332 11.86 5.81 27.92
C GLU A 332 11.64 4.29 28.04
N VAL A 333 10.57 3.79 27.41
CA VAL A 333 10.25 2.36 27.34
C VAL A 333 10.92 1.78 26.09
N ILE A 334 11.79 0.78 26.28
CA ILE A 334 12.53 0.10 25.20
C ILE A 334 12.10 -1.37 25.15
N ILE A 335 11.57 -1.80 24.01
CA ILE A 335 11.10 -3.18 23.81
C ILE A 335 12.28 -4.15 23.84
N VAL A 336 12.11 -5.31 24.46
CA VAL A 336 13.06 -6.41 24.46
C VAL A 336 12.53 -7.53 23.57
N ASP A 337 13.38 -8.04 22.68
CA ASP A 337 13.03 -9.20 21.85
C ASP A 337 13.02 -10.47 22.71
N GLU A 338 11.86 -11.12 22.79
CA GLU A 338 11.63 -12.36 23.55
C GLU A 338 12.58 -13.52 23.19
N HIS A 339 13.07 -13.58 21.95
CA HIS A 339 13.93 -14.68 21.48
C HIS A 339 15.40 -14.41 21.74
N THR A 340 15.83 -13.15 21.64
CA THR A 340 17.25 -12.78 21.70
C THR A 340 17.64 -12.08 22.99
N GLY A 341 16.67 -11.60 23.78
CA GLY A 341 16.88 -10.78 24.99
C GLY A 341 17.54 -9.43 24.70
N ARG A 342 17.55 -8.99 23.44
CA ARG A 342 18.17 -7.72 23.03
C ARG A 342 17.16 -6.59 23.07
N THR A 343 17.63 -5.41 23.46
CA THR A 343 16.84 -4.18 23.39
C THR A 343 16.70 -3.71 21.94
N MET A 344 15.47 -3.38 21.55
CA MET A 344 15.11 -2.88 20.22
C MET A 344 14.82 -1.37 20.31
N GLN A 345 15.87 -0.56 20.25
CA GLN A 345 15.73 0.90 20.25
C GLN A 345 15.01 1.39 19.00
N GLY A 346 14.09 2.33 19.16
CA GLY A 346 13.27 2.90 18.08
C GLY A 346 12.01 2.12 17.73
N ARG A 347 11.81 0.89 18.24
CA ARG A 347 10.57 0.14 18.05
C ARG A 347 9.53 0.50 19.12
N ARG A 348 8.27 0.60 18.69
CA ARG A 348 7.10 0.83 19.56
C ARG A 348 6.02 -0.19 19.30
N TRP A 349 5.16 -0.42 20.29
CA TRP A 349 3.94 -1.18 20.08
C TRP A 349 2.83 -0.27 19.54
N SER A 350 2.07 -0.78 18.60
CA SER A 350 0.90 -0.10 18.01
C SER A 350 -0.30 -0.11 18.96
N GLU A 351 -1.40 0.57 18.56
CA GLU A 351 -2.71 0.50 19.24
C GLU A 351 -2.72 1.08 20.67
N GLY A 352 -2.03 2.19 20.89
CA GLY A 352 -1.97 2.85 22.20
C GLY A 352 -1.26 2.04 23.30
N LEU A 353 -0.77 0.84 22.99
CA LEU A 353 -0.17 -0.06 23.97
C LEU A 353 1.16 0.48 24.50
N HIS A 354 1.97 1.11 23.65
CA HIS A 354 3.23 1.71 24.09
C HIS A 354 2.97 2.86 25.06
N GLN A 355 2.00 3.73 24.77
CA GLN A 355 1.56 4.82 25.64
C GLN A 355 0.97 4.30 26.94
N ALA A 356 0.19 3.22 26.88
CA ALA A 356 -0.33 2.56 28.06
C ALA A 356 0.79 1.98 28.97
N VAL A 357 1.86 1.43 28.38
CA VAL A 357 3.04 0.96 29.14
C VAL A 357 3.84 2.16 29.69
N GLU A 358 4.01 3.24 28.92
CA GLU A 358 4.62 4.48 29.41
C GLU A 358 3.85 5.04 30.62
N ALA A 359 2.51 5.06 30.53
CA ALA A 359 1.63 5.47 31.63
C ALA A 359 1.74 4.54 32.85
N LYS A 360 1.75 3.21 32.63
CA LYS A 360 1.94 2.19 33.68
C LYS A 360 3.22 2.42 34.47
N GLU A 361 4.32 2.73 33.77
CA GLU A 361 5.64 2.91 34.38
C GLU A 361 5.91 4.34 34.87
N GLY A 362 4.97 5.27 34.69
CA GLY A 362 5.11 6.68 35.09
C GLY A 362 6.15 7.44 34.28
N VAL A 363 6.37 7.02 33.04
CA VAL A 363 7.31 7.61 32.08
C VAL A 363 6.62 8.75 31.31
N LYS A 364 7.39 9.63 30.68
CA LYS A 364 6.83 10.66 29.79
C LYS A 364 6.12 9.97 28.63
N ILE A 365 4.81 10.12 28.58
CA ILE A 365 3.97 9.58 27.50
C ILE A 365 4.26 10.37 26.23
N GLN A 366 4.48 9.65 25.15
CA GLN A 366 4.66 10.25 23.84
C GLN A 366 3.32 10.27 23.09
N ASN A 367 3.05 11.34 22.37
CA ASN A 367 1.82 11.44 21.57
C ASN A 367 1.70 10.24 20.64
N GLU A 368 0.47 9.76 20.49
CA GLU A 368 0.16 8.72 19.51
C GLU A 368 0.35 9.23 18.10
N ASN A 369 0.59 8.28 17.21
CA ASN A 369 0.44 8.52 15.78
C ASN A 369 -1.00 8.20 15.41
N GLN A 370 -1.71 9.18 14.85
CA GLN A 370 -3.08 9.01 14.35
C GLN A 370 -3.08 8.95 12.82
N THR A 371 -3.95 8.11 12.28
CA THR A 371 -4.24 8.05 10.84
C THR A 371 -4.85 9.38 10.36
N LEU A 372 -4.13 10.14 9.55
CA LEU A 372 -4.63 11.38 8.92
C LEU A 372 -5.35 11.08 7.61
N ALA A 373 -4.80 10.17 6.82
CA ALA A 373 -5.38 9.73 5.56
C ALA A 373 -4.97 8.28 5.32
N SER A 374 -5.89 7.48 4.79
CA SER A 374 -5.63 6.08 4.47
C SER A 374 -6.41 5.67 3.23
N ILE A 375 -5.85 4.79 2.42
CA ILE A 375 -6.54 4.14 1.30
C ILE A 375 -5.91 2.77 1.00
N THR A 376 -6.73 1.79 0.64
CA THR A 376 -6.22 0.52 0.11
C THR A 376 -5.87 0.65 -1.38
N PHE A 377 -4.88 -0.13 -1.85
CA PHE A 377 -4.57 -0.17 -3.29
C PHE A 377 -5.80 -0.57 -4.13
N GLN A 378 -6.60 -1.49 -3.61
CA GLN A 378 -7.86 -1.94 -4.18
C GLN A 378 -8.75 -0.73 -4.53
N ASN A 379 -9.09 0.09 -3.54
CA ASN A 379 -9.98 1.22 -3.71
C ASN A 379 -9.33 2.41 -4.41
N TYR A 380 -8.00 2.56 -4.34
CA TYR A 380 -7.28 3.55 -5.14
C TYR A 380 -7.38 3.23 -6.64
N PHE A 381 -7.02 2.02 -7.06
CA PHE A 381 -7.03 1.66 -8.48
C PHE A 381 -8.43 1.55 -9.10
N ARG A 382 -9.46 1.25 -8.28
CA ARG A 382 -10.87 1.26 -8.73
C ARG A 382 -11.39 2.64 -9.13
N GLN A 383 -10.71 3.73 -8.76
CA GLN A 383 -11.11 5.10 -9.11
C GLN A 383 -10.72 5.53 -10.53
N TYR A 384 -9.81 4.80 -11.19
CA TYR A 384 -9.41 5.12 -12.55
C TYR A 384 -10.55 4.87 -13.54
N GLU A 385 -10.76 5.76 -14.52
CA GLU A 385 -11.74 5.56 -15.60
C GLU A 385 -11.46 4.25 -16.38
N LYS A 386 -10.17 3.97 -16.61
CA LYS A 386 -9.68 2.74 -17.22
C LYS A 386 -8.54 2.13 -16.39
N LEU A 387 -8.61 0.83 -16.15
CA LEU A 387 -7.61 0.07 -15.40
C LEU A 387 -7.22 -1.17 -16.20
N ALA A 388 -5.93 -1.38 -16.39
CA ALA A 388 -5.41 -2.57 -17.04
C ALA A 388 -4.08 -3.00 -16.43
N GLY A 389 -3.67 -4.23 -16.69
CA GLY A 389 -2.40 -4.72 -16.18
C GLY A 389 -1.79 -5.84 -16.99
N MET A 390 -0.50 -6.02 -16.85
CA MET A 390 0.24 -7.10 -17.51
C MET A 390 1.07 -7.88 -16.50
N THR A 391 1.18 -9.19 -16.70
CA THR A 391 2.06 -10.03 -15.90
C THR A 391 2.32 -11.36 -16.61
N GLY A 392 3.26 -12.16 -16.14
CA GLY A 392 3.52 -13.50 -16.66
C GLY A 392 2.63 -14.59 -16.06
N THR A 393 1.87 -14.28 -15.01
CA THR A 393 1.26 -15.30 -14.15
C THR A 393 -0.08 -14.85 -13.51
N ALA A 394 -1.02 -14.33 -14.30
CA ALA A 394 -2.30 -13.82 -13.78
C ALA A 394 -3.41 -14.87 -13.69
N ASP A 395 -3.38 -15.93 -14.50
CA ASP A 395 -4.48 -16.90 -14.65
C ASP A 395 -4.86 -17.59 -13.34
N THR A 396 -3.91 -17.75 -12.41
CA THR A 396 -4.18 -18.33 -11.09
C THR A 396 -5.10 -17.46 -10.25
N GLU A 397 -4.95 -16.13 -10.34
CA GLU A 397 -5.72 -15.13 -9.58
C GLU A 397 -6.83 -14.48 -10.42
N ALA A 398 -7.15 -15.03 -11.59
CA ALA A 398 -8.14 -14.46 -12.51
C ALA A 398 -9.51 -14.23 -11.85
N PHE A 399 -9.89 -15.08 -10.89
CA PHE A 399 -11.11 -14.91 -10.11
C PHE A 399 -11.03 -13.69 -9.17
N GLU A 400 -9.91 -13.51 -8.46
CA GLU A 400 -9.69 -12.38 -7.56
C GLU A 400 -9.67 -11.05 -8.35
N PHE A 401 -8.97 -11.01 -9.48
CA PHE A 401 -8.94 -9.83 -10.36
C PHE A 401 -10.33 -9.44 -10.86
N GLN A 402 -11.14 -10.42 -11.27
CA GLN A 402 -12.49 -10.16 -11.73
C GLN A 402 -13.41 -9.73 -10.58
N HIS A 403 -13.29 -10.35 -9.41
CA HIS A 403 -14.17 -10.09 -8.27
C HIS A 403 -13.91 -8.73 -7.61
N ILE A 404 -12.65 -8.35 -7.45
CA ILE A 404 -12.25 -7.11 -6.76
C ILE A 404 -12.20 -5.93 -7.73
N TYR A 405 -11.57 -6.11 -8.90
CA TYR A 405 -11.25 -5.02 -9.81
C TYR A 405 -12.10 -5.02 -11.10
N GLY A 406 -12.93 -6.04 -11.31
CA GLY A 406 -13.66 -6.20 -12.57
C GLY A 406 -12.79 -6.56 -13.77
N LEU A 407 -11.53 -6.97 -13.56
CA LEU A 407 -10.56 -7.22 -14.62
C LEU A 407 -10.60 -8.68 -15.08
N ASP A 408 -10.94 -8.91 -16.35
CA ASP A 408 -10.81 -10.23 -16.97
C ASP A 408 -9.34 -10.51 -17.33
N THR A 409 -8.87 -11.73 -17.07
CA THR A 409 -7.53 -12.19 -17.49
C THR A 409 -7.59 -12.86 -18.87
N VAL A 410 -6.71 -12.45 -19.78
CA VAL A 410 -6.55 -13.02 -21.13
C VAL A 410 -5.14 -13.60 -21.25
N VAL A 411 -5.06 -14.91 -21.47
CA VAL A 411 -3.78 -15.62 -21.65
C VAL A 411 -3.32 -15.49 -23.09
N ILE A 412 -2.24 -14.75 -23.29
CA ILE A 412 -1.70 -14.45 -24.62
C ILE A 412 -0.76 -15.59 -25.04
N PRO A 413 -0.86 -16.09 -26.28
CA PRO A 413 0.08 -17.08 -26.78
C PRO A 413 1.50 -16.53 -26.81
N THR A 414 2.47 -17.41 -26.65
CA THR A 414 3.90 -17.07 -26.81
C THR A 414 4.22 -16.84 -28.28
N ASN A 415 5.15 -15.94 -28.59
CA ASN A 415 5.60 -15.70 -29.96
C ASN A 415 6.25 -16.97 -30.57
N ARG A 416 7.00 -17.70 -29.74
CA ARG A 416 7.65 -18.97 -30.09
C ARG A 416 7.24 -20.08 -29.12
N PRO A 417 7.14 -21.34 -29.57
CA PRO A 417 6.76 -22.45 -28.70
C PRO A 417 7.70 -22.58 -27.50
N MET A 418 7.14 -22.68 -26.29
CA MET A 418 7.94 -22.89 -25.07
C MET A 418 8.40 -24.35 -24.97
N ILE A 419 9.71 -24.57 -24.87
CA ILE A 419 10.35 -25.89 -24.82
C ILE A 419 11.11 -26.17 -23.51
N ARG A 420 10.96 -25.31 -22.49
CA ARG A 420 11.61 -25.48 -21.18
C ARG A 420 11.23 -26.81 -20.55
N ASN A 421 12.22 -27.52 -20.02
CA ASN A 421 12.03 -28.77 -19.31
C ASN A 421 11.78 -28.51 -17.82
N ASP A 422 10.51 -28.46 -17.40
CA ASP A 422 10.12 -28.36 -15.99
C ASP A 422 10.14 -29.76 -15.34
N MET A 423 11.18 -30.02 -14.55
CA MET A 423 11.42 -31.31 -13.89
C MET A 423 10.57 -31.45 -12.62
N ALA A 424 10.34 -32.69 -12.19
CA ALA A 424 9.64 -32.97 -10.94
C ALA A 424 10.43 -32.46 -9.73
N ASP A 425 9.72 -32.17 -8.63
CA ASP A 425 10.33 -31.71 -7.39
C ASP A 425 11.10 -32.86 -6.71
N LEU A 426 12.24 -32.55 -6.12
CA LEU A 426 12.99 -33.48 -5.28
C LEU A 426 12.75 -33.15 -3.80
N VAL A 427 12.19 -34.10 -3.06
CA VAL A 427 11.87 -33.92 -1.64
C VAL A 427 12.79 -34.76 -0.76
N TYR A 428 13.49 -34.09 0.15
CA TYR A 428 14.46 -34.65 1.10
C TYR A 428 13.90 -34.66 2.52
N LEU A 429 14.49 -35.47 3.39
CA LEU A 429 14.05 -35.56 4.78
C LEU A 429 14.55 -34.37 5.59
N THR A 430 15.80 -33.96 5.37
CA THR A 430 16.46 -32.88 6.12
C THR A 430 16.90 -31.75 5.19
N ALA A 431 17.01 -30.53 5.73
CA ALA A 431 17.53 -29.39 4.98
C ALA A 431 18.99 -29.61 4.55
N LYS A 432 19.78 -30.35 5.34
CA LYS A 432 21.19 -30.64 5.04
C LYS A 432 21.35 -31.48 3.76
N GLU A 433 20.53 -32.52 3.60
CA GLU A 433 20.52 -33.35 2.39
C GLU A 433 20.09 -32.54 1.16
N LYS A 434 19.04 -31.71 1.32
CA LYS A 434 18.57 -30.78 0.30
C LYS A 434 19.72 -29.92 -0.24
N TYR A 435 20.44 -29.22 0.64
CA TYR A 435 21.53 -28.33 0.22
C TYR A 435 22.71 -29.09 -0.39
N ALA A 436 23.04 -30.30 0.09
CA ALA A 436 24.07 -31.13 -0.52
C ALA A 436 23.72 -31.50 -1.97
N ALA A 437 22.46 -31.86 -2.24
CA ALA A 437 21.98 -32.17 -3.57
C ALA A 437 21.96 -30.95 -4.50
N ILE A 438 21.57 -29.78 -3.98
CA ILE A 438 21.60 -28.50 -4.71
C ILE A 438 23.03 -28.20 -5.18
N ILE A 439 24.01 -28.30 -4.29
CA ILE A 439 25.43 -28.06 -4.60
C ILE A 439 25.92 -29.03 -5.68
N GLN A 440 25.53 -30.31 -5.59
CA GLN A 440 25.90 -31.30 -6.59
C GLN A 440 25.32 -30.98 -7.98
N ASP A 441 24.08 -30.50 -8.05
CA ASP A 441 23.46 -30.12 -9.33
C ASP A 441 24.14 -28.86 -9.92
N ILE A 442 24.42 -27.86 -9.08
CA ILE A 442 25.15 -26.64 -9.50
C ILE A 442 26.53 -27.01 -10.06
N LYS A 443 27.26 -27.93 -9.42
CA LYS A 443 28.55 -28.43 -9.94
C LYS A 443 28.39 -29.09 -11.30
N GLY A 444 27.42 -29.98 -11.46
CA GLY A 444 27.15 -30.67 -12.72
C GLY A 444 26.75 -29.72 -13.86
N CYS A 445 25.97 -28.67 -13.57
CA CYS A 445 25.64 -27.62 -14.53
C CYS A 445 26.89 -26.85 -14.97
N ARG A 446 27.72 -26.43 -14.01
CA ARG A 446 28.93 -25.65 -14.27
C ARG A 446 29.99 -26.44 -15.06
N GLU A 447 30.15 -27.73 -14.78
CA GLU A 447 31.05 -28.62 -15.54
C GLU A 447 30.68 -28.70 -17.03
N ARG A 448 29.38 -28.60 -17.35
CA ARG A 448 28.87 -28.58 -18.72
C ARG A 448 28.77 -27.17 -19.33
N GLY A 449 29.15 -26.12 -18.59
CA GLY A 449 29.05 -24.72 -19.01
C GLY A 449 27.65 -24.10 -18.90
N GLN A 450 26.71 -24.78 -18.25
CA GLN A 450 25.33 -24.32 -18.13
C GLN A 450 25.19 -23.24 -17.04
N PRO A 451 24.58 -22.06 -17.33
CA PRO A 451 24.30 -21.05 -16.31
C PRO A 451 23.18 -21.49 -15.36
N VAL A 452 23.29 -21.09 -14.09
CA VAL A 452 22.34 -21.46 -13.03
C VAL A 452 21.85 -20.21 -12.29
N LEU A 453 20.52 -20.12 -12.14
CA LEU A 453 19.87 -19.18 -11.21
C LEU A 453 19.22 -19.97 -10.07
N VAL A 454 19.64 -19.69 -8.84
CA VAL A 454 19.11 -20.30 -7.63
C VAL A 454 18.20 -19.30 -6.92
N GLY A 455 16.91 -19.63 -6.73
CA GLY A 455 15.97 -18.83 -5.98
C GLY A 455 15.80 -19.35 -4.55
N THR A 456 16.05 -18.49 -3.56
CA THR A 456 15.76 -18.75 -2.13
C THR A 456 14.57 -17.95 -1.65
N VAL A 457 13.98 -18.28 -0.49
CA VAL A 457 12.81 -17.56 0.03
C VAL A 457 13.22 -16.41 0.96
N SER A 458 14.36 -16.53 1.64
CA SER A 458 14.88 -15.51 2.56
C SER A 458 16.36 -15.17 2.32
N ILE A 459 16.78 -14.01 2.85
CA ILE A 459 18.18 -13.54 2.81
C ILE A 459 19.06 -14.51 3.60
N GLU A 460 18.60 -14.98 4.76
CA GLU A 460 19.34 -15.95 5.59
C GLU A 460 19.67 -17.22 4.82
N GLN A 461 18.72 -17.74 4.03
CA GLN A 461 18.95 -18.92 3.19
C GLN A 461 19.91 -18.63 2.03
N SER A 462 19.83 -17.45 1.43
CA SER A 462 20.78 -17.01 0.41
C SER A 462 22.20 -16.94 0.95
N GLU A 463 22.39 -16.35 2.14
CA GLU A 463 23.68 -16.29 2.84
C GLU A 463 24.18 -17.68 3.25
N LEU A 464 23.29 -18.55 3.75
CA LEU A 464 23.63 -19.94 4.07
C LEU A 464 24.14 -20.68 2.83
N LEU A 465 23.42 -20.57 1.71
CA LEU A 465 23.81 -21.20 0.44
C LEU A 465 25.11 -20.61 -0.09
N SER A 466 25.28 -19.29 -0.02
CA SER A 466 26.51 -18.59 -0.41
C SER A 466 27.73 -19.14 0.33
N ASN A 467 27.64 -19.25 1.67
CA ASN A 467 28.68 -19.83 2.51
C ASN A 467 29.01 -21.29 2.13
N LEU A 468 28.01 -22.08 1.75
CA LEU A 468 28.22 -23.46 1.29
C LEU A 468 28.91 -23.51 -0.09
N LEU A 469 28.53 -22.62 -1.01
CA LEU A 469 29.18 -22.48 -2.32
C LEU A 469 30.64 -22.03 -2.20
N ASP A 470 30.94 -21.12 -1.27
CA ASP A 470 32.31 -20.67 -0.98
C ASP A 470 33.20 -21.79 -0.45
N ARG A 471 32.68 -22.64 0.44
CA ARG A 471 33.39 -23.84 0.94
C ARG A 471 33.77 -24.79 -0.21
N GLU A 472 32.92 -24.88 -1.21
CA GLU A 472 33.12 -25.68 -2.42
C GLU A 472 33.86 -24.93 -3.55
N LYS A 473 34.28 -23.69 -3.29
CA LYS A 473 35.02 -22.82 -4.22
C LYS A 473 34.28 -22.58 -5.54
N ILE A 474 32.96 -22.46 -5.49
CA ILE A 474 32.11 -22.16 -6.64
C ILE A 474 31.90 -20.64 -6.70
N PRO A 475 32.43 -19.95 -7.73
CA PRO A 475 32.21 -18.51 -7.90
C PRO A 475 30.72 -18.26 -8.13
N HIS A 476 30.14 -17.37 -7.34
CA HIS A 476 28.73 -17.02 -7.44
C HIS A 476 28.50 -15.54 -7.12
N LYS A 477 27.29 -15.06 -7.44
CA LYS A 477 26.80 -13.72 -7.10
C LYS A 477 25.50 -13.85 -6.33
N VAL A 478 25.31 -13.01 -5.31
CA VAL A 478 24.11 -13.01 -4.47
C VAL A 478 23.33 -11.72 -4.68
N LEU A 479 22.01 -11.82 -4.84
CA LEU A 479 21.08 -10.71 -5.00
C LEU A 479 20.10 -10.73 -3.81
N ASN A 480 20.12 -9.66 -3.02
CA ASN A 480 19.38 -9.57 -1.75
C ASN A 480 18.26 -8.50 -1.77
N ALA A 481 17.86 -8.04 -2.97
CA ALA A 481 16.86 -7.00 -3.21
C ALA A 481 17.18 -5.62 -2.59
N LYS A 482 18.46 -5.34 -2.28
CA LYS A 482 18.88 -4.07 -1.64
C LYS A 482 19.33 -3.00 -2.62
N PHE A 483 19.97 -3.40 -3.72
CA PHE A 483 20.57 -2.45 -4.68
C PHE A 483 20.11 -2.77 -6.10
N HIS A 484 18.92 -2.31 -6.47
CA HIS A 484 18.26 -2.71 -7.72
C HIS A 484 19.11 -2.50 -8.98
N GLU A 485 19.86 -1.39 -9.08
CA GLU A 485 20.72 -1.10 -10.23
C GLU A 485 21.88 -2.11 -10.37
N LYS A 486 22.64 -2.32 -9.29
CA LYS A 486 23.73 -3.32 -9.27
C LYS A 486 23.21 -4.73 -9.48
N GLU A 487 22.04 -5.03 -8.97
CA GLU A 487 21.39 -6.34 -9.18
C GLU A 487 21.01 -6.53 -10.64
N ALA A 488 20.48 -5.50 -11.31
CA ALA A 488 20.18 -5.56 -12.74
C ALA A 488 21.42 -5.83 -13.58
N GLU A 489 22.56 -5.19 -13.27
CA GLU A 489 23.85 -5.47 -13.94
C GLU A 489 24.28 -6.94 -13.78
N ILE A 490 24.17 -7.49 -12.57
CA ILE A 490 24.51 -8.90 -12.30
C ILE A 490 23.57 -9.83 -13.07
N VAL A 491 22.26 -9.56 -13.06
CA VAL A 491 21.24 -10.37 -13.72
C VAL A 491 21.42 -10.36 -15.24
N ALA A 492 21.75 -9.22 -15.82
CA ALA A 492 22.02 -9.08 -17.26
C ALA A 492 23.18 -9.97 -17.72
N GLN A 493 24.12 -10.29 -16.83
CA GLN A 493 25.27 -11.17 -17.10
C GLN A 493 25.09 -12.61 -16.57
N ALA A 494 23.98 -12.92 -15.90
CA ALA A 494 23.72 -14.23 -15.30
C ALA A 494 23.59 -15.38 -16.32
N GLY A 495 23.32 -15.05 -17.59
CA GLY A 495 23.22 -16.03 -18.67
C GLY A 495 24.56 -16.46 -19.29
N ARG A 496 25.70 -16.00 -18.76
CA ARG A 496 27.03 -16.42 -19.26
C ARG A 496 27.37 -17.87 -18.88
N SER A 497 28.16 -18.54 -19.72
CA SER A 497 28.56 -19.93 -19.52
C SER A 497 29.15 -20.16 -18.12
N GLY A 498 28.58 -21.11 -17.37
CA GLY A 498 29.00 -21.49 -16.02
C GLY A 498 28.79 -20.44 -14.92
N ALA A 499 28.04 -19.37 -15.19
CA ALA A 499 27.67 -18.39 -14.19
C ALA A 499 26.67 -18.97 -13.18
N VAL A 500 26.86 -18.65 -11.90
CA VAL A 500 25.96 -19.05 -10.81
C VAL A 500 25.48 -17.80 -10.10
N THR A 501 24.16 -17.59 -10.09
CA THR A 501 23.53 -16.45 -9.44
C THR A 501 22.53 -16.96 -8.41
N VAL A 502 22.60 -16.44 -7.19
CA VAL A 502 21.66 -16.71 -6.09
C VAL A 502 20.80 -15.48 -5.93
N ALA A 503 19.49 -15.64 -5.97
CA ALA A 503 18.51 -14.56 -5.85
C ALA A 503 17.58 -14.84 -4.67
N THR A 504 17.50 -13.90 -3.74
CA THR A 504 16.52 -13.93 -2.66
C THR A 504 15.16 -13.51 -3.22
N ASN A 505 14.16 -14.37 -3.04
CA ASN A 505 12.77 -14.19 -3.44
C ASN A 505 12.67 -13.80 -4.93
N MET A 506 12.36 -12.54 -5.21
CA MET A 506 12.22 -12.00 -6.57
C MET A 506 13.30 -10.96 -6.92
N ALA A 507 14.46 -10.96 -6.25
CA ALA A 507 15.58 -10.08 -6.57
C ALA A 507 15.97 -10.19 -8.04
N GLY A 508 16.34 -9.06 -8.65
CA GLY A 508 16.56 -8.99 -10.10
C GLY A 508 15.28 -8.97 -10.95
N ARG A 509 14.13 -8.59 -10.37
CA ARG A 509 12.87 -8.43 -11.11
C ARG A 509 13.00 -7.37 -12.21
N GLY A 510 12.22 -7.54 -13.28
CA GLY A 510 12.16 -6.58 -14.38
C GLY A 510 13.37 -6.61 -15.31
N THR A 511 14.46 -7.31 -14.96
CA THR A 511 15.63 -7.47 -15.83
C THR A 511 15.65 -8.83 -16.52
N ASP A 512 15.97 -8.81 -17.81
CA ASP A 512 15.98 -9.99 -18.64
C ASP A 512 17.33 -10.71 -18.60
N ILE A 513 17.31 -12.03 -18.38
CA ILE A 513 18.52 -12.87 -18.41
C ILE A 513 18.74 -13.30 -19.85
N VAL A 514 19.73 -12.68 -20.51
CA VAL A 514 20.12 -13.00 -21.88
C VAL A 514 21.14 -14.13 -21.87
N LEU A 515 20.85 -15.24 -22.56
CA LEU A 515 21.80 -16.35 -22.71
C LEU A 515 23.05 -15.87 -23.47
N GLY A 516 24.24 -16.14 -22.92
CA GLY A 516 25.52 -15.60 -23.42
C GLY A 516 25.98 -14.29 -22.75
N GLY A 517 25.13 -13.67 -21.92
CA GLY A 517 25.33 -12.32 -21.35
C GLY A 517 24.67 -11.23 -22.19
N SER A 518 24.53 -10.01 -21.66
CA SER A 518 23.95 -8.89 -22.41
C SER A 518 25.01 -8.20 -23.27
N TRP A 519 24.93 -8.37 -24.60
CA TRP A 519 25.79 -7.64 -25.54
C TRP A 519 25.51 -6.13 -25.55
N LYS A 520 24.28 -5.71 -25.24
CA LYS A 520 23.91 -4.29 -25.15
C LYS A 520 24.63 -3.61 -23.99
N ALA A 521 24.66 -4.27 -22.84
CA ALA A 521 25.41 -3.77 -21.68
C ALA A 521 26.92 -3.68 -21.98
N GLU A 522 27.49 -4.65 -22.69
CA GLU A 522 28.90 -4.60 -23.13
C GLU A 522 29.19 -3.44 -24.10
N VAL A 523 28.20 -2.99 -24.87
CA VAL A 523 28.31 -1.82 -25.76
C VAL A 523 28.15 -0.50 -24.99
N GLU A 524 27.25 -0.45 -24.00
CA GLU A 524 27.03 0.72 -23.13
C GLU A 524 28.25 1.05 -22.25
N GLU A 525 29.06 0.05 -21.90
CA GLU A 525 30.34 0.25 -21.19
C GLU A 525 31.41 0.94 -22.06
N LEU A 526 31.23 1.00 -23.39
CA LEU A 526 32.18 1.64 -24.31
C LEU A 526 31.84 3.11 -24.53
N GLU A 527 32.84 4.00 -24.44
CA GLU A 527 32.68 5.40 -24.84
C GLU A 527 32.70 5.51 -26.38
N ASN A 528 31.59 5.98 -26.97
CA ASN A 528 31.42 6.19 -28.42
C ASN A 528 31.82 4.96 -29.28
N PRO A 529 31.13 3.82 -29.13
CA PRO A 529 31.48 2.59 -29.83
C PRO A 529 31.31 2.75 -31.35
N THR A 530 32.34 2.36 -32.10
CA THR A 530 32.27 2.30 -33.57
C THR A 530 31.40 1.14 -34.05
N GLU A 531 30.79 1.24 -35.24
CA GLU A 531 29.96 0.16 -35.81
C GLU A 531 30.72 -1.18 -35.90
N GLU A 532 32.03 -1.13 -36.18
CA GLU A 532 32.89 -2.33 -36.22
C GLU A 532 33.03 -3.01 -34.86
N GLN A 533 33.13 -2.23 -33.77
CA GLN A 533 33.20 -2.77 -32.40
C GLN A 533 31.88 -3.42 -32.00
N ILE A 534 30.75 -2.79 -32.32
CA ILE A 534 29.41 -3.32 -32.04
C ILE A 534 29.19 -4.63 -32.81
N ALA A 535 29.56 -4.66 -34.09
CA ALA A 535 29.46 -5.86 -34.91
C ALA A 535 30.30 -7.01 -34.35
N LYS A 536 31.52 -6.73 -33.90
CA LYS A 536 32.39 -7.74 -33.27
C LYS A 536 31.79 -8.29 -31.97
N ILE A 537 31.31 -7.43 -31.07
CA ILE A 537 30.68 -7.83 -29.80
C ILE A 537 29.45 -8.73 -30.08
N ARG A 538 28.65 -8.40 -31.09
CA ARG A 538 27.49 -9.23 -31.49
C ARG A 538 27.91 -10.62 -31.96
N VAL A 539 28.98 -10.73 -32.73
CA VAL A 539 29.51 -12.04 -33.19
C VAL A 539 30.03 -12.85 -31.99
N ASP A 540 30.86 -12.24 -31.13
CA ASP A 540 31.40 -12.90 -29.94
C ASP A 540 30.28 -13.30 -28.95
N TRP A 541 29.19 -12.53 -28.90
CA TRP A 541 28.00 -12.87 -28.14
C TRP A 541 27.23 -14.04 -28.75
N GLN A 542 27.06 -14.10 -30.08
CA GLN A 542 26.33 -15.18 -30.75
C GLN A 542 27.01 -16.53 -30.51
N GLU A 543 28.34 -16.60 -30.57
CA GLU A 543 29.10 -17.83 -30.27
C GLU A 543 28.88 -18.28 -28.81
N ARG A 544 28.90 -17.33 -27.85
CA ARG A 544 28.61 -17.61 -26.44
C ARG A 544 27.16 -18.08 -26.23
N HIS A 545 26.21 -17.44 -26.91
CA HIS A 545 24.80 -17.76 -26.84
C HIS A 545 24.55 -19.19 -27.31
N ASP A 546 25.06 -19.55 -28.50
CA ASP A 546 24.88 -20.88 -29.09
C ASP A 546 25.50 -21.97 -28.19
N ALA A 547 26.65 -21.70 -27.57
CA ALA A 547 27.27 -22.60 -26.61
C ALA A 547 26.40 -22.84 -25.35
N VAL A 548 25.79 -21.77 -24.82
CA VAL A 548 24.88 -21.87 -23.65
C VAL A 548 23.59 -22.62 -24.01
N VAL A 549 23.02 -22.38 -25.19
CA VAL A 549 21.85 -23.11 -25.68
C VAL A 549 22.17 -24.60 -25.84
N ALA A 550 23.32 -24.93 -26.41
CA ALA A 550 23.79 -26.32 -26.55
C ALA A 550 24.06 -27.00 -25.19
N ALA A 551 24.47 -26.24 -24.17
CA ALA A 551 24.63 -26.72 -22.79
C ALA A 551 23.30 -26.97 -22.06
N GLY A 552 22.16 -26.67 -22.70
CA GLY A 552 20.81 -26.86 -22.14
C GLY A 552 20.11 -25.57 -21.72
N GLY A 553 20.69 -24.40 -22.01
CA GLY A 553 20.17 -23.09 -21.65
C GLY A 553 20.20 -22.80 -20.15
N LEU A 554 19.44 -21.80 -19.69
CA LEU A 554 19.43 -21.42 -18.27
C LEU A 554 18.77 -22.50 -17.40
N HIS A 555 19.46 -22.95 -16.36
CA HIS A 555 18.89 -23.84 -15.34
C HIS A 555 18.38 -23.05 -14.14
N ILE A 556 17.11 -23.25 -13.79
CA ILE A 556 16.47 -22.64 -12.61
C ILE A 556 16.38 -23.65 -11.49
N LEU A 557 16.88 -23.27 -10.31
CA LEU A 557 16.81 -24.07 -9.11
C LEU A 557 16.02 -23.31 -8.04
N GLY A 558 14.88 -23.86 -7.61
CA GLY A 558 14.18 -23.37 -6.41
C GLY A 558 14.65 -24.13 -5.18
N THR A 559 15.11 -23.44 -4.13
CA THR A 559 15.55 -24.10 -2.87
C THR A 559 14.40 -24.43 -1.93
N GLU A 560 13.20 -23.92 -2.24
CA GLU A 560 11.97 -24.05 -1.49
C GLU A 560 10.77 -23.69 -2.38
N ARG A 561 9.56 -24.01 -1.90
CA ARG A 561 8.31 -23.58 -2.52
C ARG A 561 7.82 -22.33 -1.82
N HIS A 562 7.41 -21.32 -2.58
CA HIS A 562 6.77 -20.14 -2.02
C HIS A 562 5.35 -20.48 -1.55
N GLU A 563 4.76 -19.59 -0.75
CA GLU A 563 3.36 -19.71 -0.33
C GLU A 563 2.39 -19.71 -1.51
N SER A 564 2.74 -18.98 -2.58
CA SER A 564 2.00 -18.93 -3.82
C SER A 564 2.71 -19.66 -4.95
N ARG A 565 1.94 -20.44 -5.72
CA ARG A 565 2.42 -21.11 -6.93
C ARG A 565 2.83 -20.11 -8.01
N ARG A 566 2.24 -18.92 -7.99
CA ARG A 566 2.51 -17.83 -8.93
C ARG A 566 3.98 -17.43 -8.89
N ILE A 567 4.51 -17.18 -7.69
CA ILE A 567 5.90 -16.78 -7.47
C ILE A 567 6.86 -17.88 -7.94
N ASP A 568 6.55 -19.16 -7.65
CA ASP A 568 7.33 -20.28 -8.19
C ASP A 568 7.36 -20.28 -9.73
N ASN A 569 6.22 -20.01 -10.37
CA ASN A 569 6.12 -19.97 -11.83
C ASN A 569 6.87 -18.77 -12.43
N GLN A 570 6.91 -17.64 -11.74
CA GLN A 570 7.73 -16.50 -12.14
C GLN A 570 9.22 -16.83 -12.10
N LEU A 571 9.68 -17.54 -11.05
CA LEU A 571 11.06 -18.03 -10.96
C LEU A 571 11.38 -18.97 -12.13
N ARG A 572 10.51 -19.97 -12.41
CA ARG A 572 10.66 -20.84 -13.60
C ARG A 572 10.71 -20.02 -14.89
N GLY A 573 9.83 -19.02 -15.01
CA GLY A 573 9.70 -18.10 -16.14
C GLY A 573 10.96 -17.28 -16.46
N ARG A 574 11.96 -17.28 -15.58
CA ARG A 574 13.28 -16.71 -15.87
C ARG A 574 14.03 -17.49 -16.95
N SER A 575 13.70 -18.77 -17.18
CA SER A 575 14.29 -19.63 -18.22
C SER A 575 13.31 -19.97 -19.34
N GLY A 576 13.85 -20.35 -20.51
CA GLY A 576 13.11 -20.81 -21.68
C GLY A 576 12.31 -19.71 -22.40
N ARG A 577 12.86 -18.49 -22.44
CA ARG A 577 12.22 -17.31 -23.04
C ARG A 577 12.34 -17.32 -24.55
N GLN A 578 11.36 -16.78 -25.28
CA GLN A 578 11.33 -16.78 -26.75
C GLN A 578 11.62 -18.17 -27.37
N GLY A 579 11.21 -19.25 -26.70
CA GLY A 579 11.44 -20.63 -27.15
C GLY A 579 12.87 -21.15 -26.97
N ASP A 580 13.70 -20.47 -26.18
CA ASP A 580 15.04 -20.94 -25.82
C ASP A 580 15.00 -22.26 -25.05
N ALA A 581 16.10 -23.02 -25.15
CA ALA A 581 16.34 -24.16 -24.27
C ALA A 581 16.45 -23.69 -22.81
N GLY A 582 16.06 -24.57 -21.90
CA GLY A 582 16.12 -24.28 -20.48
C GLY A 582 15.52 -25.40 -19.65
N SER A 583 15.79 -25.36 -18.35
CA SER A 583 15.21 -26.31 -17.40
C SER A 583 14.91 -25.66 -16.07
N SER A 584 13.97 -26.24 -15.32
CA SER A 584 13.69 -25.83 -13.94
C SER A 584 13.49 -27.04 -13.04
N ARG A 585 13.92 -26.92 -11.78
CA ARG A 585 13.72 -27.93 -10.74
C ARG A 585 13.62 -27.29 -9.36
N PHE A 586 12.77 -27.84 -8.49
CA PHE A 586 12.66 -27.43 -7.10
C PHE A 586 13.18 -28.53 -6.17
N TYR A 587 13.88 -28.09 -5.12
CA TYR A 587 14.46 -28.90 -4.07
C TYR A 587 13.75 -28.55 -2.77
N LEU A 588 13.22 -29.54 -2.07
CA LEU A 588 12.40 -29.34 -0.88
C LEU A 588 12.88 -30.23 0.25
N SER A 589 12.62 -29.81 1.48
CA SER A 589 12.81 -30.61 2.67
C SER A 589 11.54 -30.66 3.51
N MET A 590 11.36 -31.74 4.27
CA MET A 590 10.26 -31.84 5.26
C MET A 590 10.40 -30.81 6.39
N GLU A 591 11.56 -30.18 6.53
CA GLU A 591 11.85 -29.13 7.52
C GLU A 591 11.56 -27.72 6.99
N ASP A 592 11.18 -27.56 5.72
CA ASP A 592 10.86 -26.26 5.12
C ASP A 592 9.54 -25.69 5.68
N SER A 593 9.41 -24.36 5.69
CA SER A 593 8.27 -23.65 6.31
C SER A 593 6.91 -24.12 5.78
N LEU A 594 6.76 -24.20 4.44
CA LEU A 594 5.52 -24.69 3.82
C LEU A 594 5.19 -26.13 4.23
N MET A 595 6.21 -26.98 4.35
CA MET A 595 6.02 -28.37 4.76
C MET A 595 5.64 -28.46 6.22
N ARG A 596 6.19 -27.65 7.12
CA ARG A 596 5.79 -27.62 8.55
C ARG A 596 4.34 -27.20 8.75
N ILE A 597 3.83 -26.27 7.94
CA ILE A 597 2.44 -25.78 8.07
C ILE A 597 1.42 -26.87 7.69
N PHE A 598 1.74 -27.76 6.74
CA PHE A 598 0.77 -28.72 6.18
C PHE A 598 1.09 -30.20 6.41
N ALA A 599 2.36 -30.56 6.54
CA ALA A 599 2.74 -31.91 6.89
C ALA A 599 2.64 -32.06 8.41
N SER A 600 1.55 -32.67 8.88
CA SER A 600 1.48 -33.13 10.28
C SER A 600 2.72 -33.97 10.62
N ASP A 601 3.21 -33.90 11.86
CA ASP A 601 4.32 -34.73 12.35
C ASP A 601 4.14 -36.22 12.02
N ARG A 602 2.90 -36.66 11.86
CA ARG A 602 2.50 -38.00 11.44
C ARG A 602 3.00 -38.37 10.03
N VAL A 603 3.00 -37.45 9.07
CA VAL A 603 3.47 -37.69 7.68
C VAL A 603 5.00 -37.82 7.65
N ALA A 604 5.71 -36.90 8.32
CA ALA A 604 7.16 -36.98 8.45
C ALA A 604 7.60 -38.26 9.16
N ASN A 605 6.92 -38.64 10.25
CA ASN A 605 7.20 -39.89 10.98
C ASN A 605 6.82 -41.16 10.19
N MET A 606 5.81 -41.09 9.32
CA MET A 606 5.46 -42.20 8.43
C MET A 606 6.55 -42.40 7.37
N MET A 607 7.08 -41.33 6.78
CA MET A 607 8.17 -41.39 5.79
C MET A 607 9.47 -41.92 6.40
N LYS A 608 9.83 -41.49 7.61
CA LYS A 608 10.97 -42.07 8.37
C LYS A 608 10.81 -43.58 8.61
N LYS A 609 9.58 -44.05 8.86
CA LYS A 609 9.26 -45.48 9.04
C LYS A 609 9.22 -46.29 7.75
N LEU A 610 9.06 -45.64 6.60
CA LEU A 610 9.03 -46.26 5.27
C LEU A 610 10.43 -46.58 4.72
N GLY A 611 11.51 -46.23 5.44
CA GLY A 611 12.87 -46.68 5.13
C GLY A 611 13.61 -45.83 4.11
N MET A 612 13.30 -44.53 4.02
CA MET A 612 14.04 -43.59 3.18
C MET A 612 15.48 -43.44 3.69
N GLU A 613 16.48 -43.75 2.88
CA GLU A 613 17.90 -43.69 3.25
C GLU A 613 18.45 -42.26 3.17
N GLU A 614 19.52 -41.95 3.91
CA GLU A 614 20.16 -40.63 3.87
C GLU A 614 20.65 -40.31 2.45
N GLY A 615 20.16 -39.20 1.89
CA GLY A 615 20.53 -38.73 0.55
C GLY A 615 19.62 -39.22 -0.58
N GLU A 616 18.64 -40.07 -0.31
CA GLU A 616 17.61 -40.42 -1.30
C GLU A 616 16.51 -39.34 -1.34
N ALA A 617 16.15 -38.92 -2.57
CA ALA A 617 15.05 -38.00 -2.80
C ALA A 617 13.77 -38.74 -3.17
N ILE A 618 12.62 -38.28 -2.67
CA ILE A 618 11.32 -38.73 -3.18
C ILE A 618 11.02 -37.96 -4.45
N GLU A 619 11.05 -38.64 -5.60
CA GLU A 619 10.57 -38.14 -6.87
C GLU A 619 9.29 -38.89 -7.25
N HIS A 620 8.11 -38.33 -6.92
CA HIS A 620 6.85 -38.91 -7.37
C HIS A 620 5.76 -37.85 -7.61
N PRO A 621 5.01 -37.92 -8.73
CA PRO A 621 3.99 -36.93 -9.08
C PRO A 621 2.91 -36.67 -8.02
N TRP A 622 2.66 -37.63 -7.11
CA TRP A 622 1.72 -37.46 -6.01
C TRP A 622 2.17 -36.42 -4.97
N VAL A 623 3.48 -36.26 -4.75
CA VAL A 623 4.04 -35.34 -3.74
C VAL A 623 3.91 -33.93 -4.27
N SER A 624 4.29 -33.69 -5.53
CA SER A 624 4.08 -32.41 -6.18
C SER A 624 2.60 -31.99 -6.19
N ARG A 625 1.66 -32.93 -6.40
CA ARG A 625 0.22 -32.63 -6.26
C ARG A 625 -0.21 -32.30 -4.83
N ALA A 626 0.35 -32.98 -3.83
CA ALA A 626 0.05 -32.67 -2.44
C ALA A 626 0.55 -31.28 -2.02
N ILE A 627 1.76 -30.92 -2.46
CA ILE A 627 2.35 -29.58 -2.28
C ILE A 627 1.50 -28.52 -3.00
N GLU A 628 1.09 -28.78 -4.26
CA GLU A 628 0.22 -27.87 -5.00
C GLU A 628 -1.11 -27.62 -4.26
N ASN A 629 -1.70 -28.66 -3.66
CA ASN A 629 -2.92 -28.51 -2.85
C ASN A 629 -2.67 -27.71 -1.57
N ALA A 630 -1.49 -27.86 -0.94
CA ALA A 630 -1.11 -27.07 0.22
C ALA A 630 -0.96 -25.58 -0.15
N GLN A 631 -0.25 -25.25 -1.23
CA GLN A 631 -0.12 -23.88 -1.74
C GLN A 631 -1.49 -23.26 -2.02
N ARG A 632 -2.40 -23.97 -2.71
CA ARG A 632 -3.77 -23.48 -2.96
C ARG A 632 -4.54 -23.18 -1.69
N LYS A 633 -4.31 -23.93 -0.61
CA LYS A 633 -4.96 -23.69 0.69
C LYS A 633 -4.38 -22.45 1.39
N VAL A 634 -3.09 -22.19 1.26
CA VAL A 634 -2.47 -20.93 1.72
C VAL A 634 -3.00 -19.74 0.92
N GLU A 635 -3.02 -19.86 -0.40
CA GLU A 635 -3.53 -18.81 -1.31
C GLU A 635 -5.00 -18.47 -0.97
N ALA A 636 -5.85 -19.49 -0.78
CA ALA A 636 -7.24 -19.27 -0.38
C ALA A 636 -7.37 -18.57 0.98
N ARG A 637 -6.55 -18.95 1.97
CA ARG A 637 -6.52 -18.27 3.28
C ARG A 637 -6.08 -16.81 3.14
N ASN A 638 -5.04 -16.55 2.35
CA ASN A 638 -4.53 -15.20 2.13
C ASN A 638 -5.56 -14.34 1.36
N PHE A 639 -6.27 -14.94 0.40
CA PHE A 639 -7.39 -14.31 -0.28
C PHE A 639 -8.51 -13.93 0.71
N ASP A 640 -8.91 -14.84 1.62
CA ASP A 640 -9.95 -14.56 2.60
C ASP A 640 -9.55 -13.40 3.54
N ILE A 641 -8.28 -13.33 3.96
CA ILE A 641 -7.76 -12.22 4.77
C ILE A 641 -7.84 -10.88 3.99
N ARG A 642 -7.36 -10.86 2.74
CA ARG A 642 -7.42 -9.65 1.89
C ARG A 642 -8.86 -9.22 1.62
N LYS A 643 -9.75 -10.18 1.35
CA LYS A 643 -11.16 -9.94 1.13
C LYS A 643 -11.80 -9.30 2.37
N GLN A 644 -11.52 -9.83 3.56
CA GLN A 644 -12.03 -9.25 4.80
C GLN A 644 -11.52 -7.81 5.00
N LEU A 645 -10.24 -7.55 4.76
CA LEU A 645 -9.66 -6.20 4.85
C LEU A 645 -10.34 -5.23 3.87
N LEU A 646 -10.53 -5.64 2.61
CA LEU A 646 -11.22 -4.85 1.60
C LEU A 646 -12.66 -4.55 2.00
N GLU A 647 -13.38 -5.53 2.54
CA GLU A 647 -14.78 -5.36 2.93
C GLU A 647 -14.97 -4.33 4.06
N PHE A 648 -14.00 -4.17 4.96
CA PHE A 648 -14.00 -3.10 5.96
C PHE A 648 -13.61 -1.76 5.35
N ASP A 649 -12.58 -1.72 4.50
CA ASP A 649 -12.17 -0.48 3.83
C ASP A 649 -13.24 0.02 2.84
N ASP A 650 -14.04 -0.83 2.22
CA ASP A 650 -15.14 -0.41 1.33
C ASP A 650 -16.13 0.51 2.06
N VAL A 651 -16.43 0.24 3.34
CA VAL A 651 -17.31 1.09 4.15
C VAL A 651 -16.66 2.44 4.43
N ALA A 652 -15.38 2.45 4.83
CA ALA A 652 -14.63 3.68 5.05
C ALA A 652 -14.43 4.46 3.75
N ASN A 653 -14.28 3.77 2.62
CA ASN A 653 -14.06 4.36 1.30
C ASN A 653 -15.33 5.03 0.77
N ASP A 654 -16.51 4.44 0.96
CA ASP A 654 -17.78 5.08 0.61
C ASP A 654 -17.93 6.43 1.34
N GLN A 655 -17.61 6.47 2.63
CA GLN A 655 -17.61 7.71 3.43
C GLN A 655 -16.55 8.69 2.95
N ARG A 656 -15.33 8.21 2.70
CA ARG A 656 -14.19 8.99 2.21
C ARG A 656 -14.51 9.67 0.88
N GLN A 657 -15.15 8.96 -0.06
CA GLN A 657 -15.52 9.53 -1.36
C GLN A 657 -16.49 10.70 -1.20
N VAL A 658 -17.47 10.58 -0.28
CA VAL A 658 -18.39 11.68 0.01
C VAL A 658 -17.66 12.88 0.62
N VAL A 659 -16.83 12.64 1.63
CA VAL A 659 -16.05 13.70 2.30
C VAL A 659 -15.09 14.39 1.33
N TYR A 660 -14.35 13.63 0.53
CA TYR A 660 -13.40 14.19 -0.44
C TYR A 660 -14.10 14.93 -1.57
N ALA A 661 -15.26 14.44 -2.05
CA ALA A 661 -16.06 15.15 -3.04
C ALA A 661 -16.55 16.50 -2.48
N GLN A 662 -17.12 16.50 -1.27
CA GLN A 662 -17.56 17.73 -0.61
C GLN A 662 -16.40 18.68 -0.35
N ARG A 663 -15.27 18.18 0.16
CA ARG A 663 -14.05 18.97 0.39
C ARG A 663 -13.55 19.63 -0.89
N ASN A 664 -13.52 18.88 -2.00
CA ASN A 664 -13.09 19.39 -3.29
C ASN A 664 -14.06 20.43 -3.84
N GLU A 665 -15.37 20.20 -3.74
CA GLU A 665 -16.41 21.17 -4.12
C GLU A 665 -16.28 22.47 -3.32
N LEU A 666 -16.11 22.38 -1.99
CA LEU A 666 -15.89 23.54 -1.12
C LEU A 666 -14.60 24.29 -1.47
N MET A 667 -13.51 23.56 -1.75
CA MET A 667 -12.21 24.13 -2.10
C MET A 667 -12.20 24.82 -3.47
N ASP A 668 -12.97 24.30 -4.43
CA ASP A 668 -13.03 24.84 -5.80
C ASP A 668 -14.14 25.90 -5.97
N ALA A 669 -15.12 25.97 -5.05
CA ALA A 669 -16.18 26.98 -5.06
C ALA A 669 -15.67 28.41 -4.77
N GLU A 670 -16.21 29.40 -5.48
CA GLU A 670 -15.93 30.83 -5.25
C GLU A 670 -16.60 31.35 -3.97
N SER A 671 -17.81 30.87 -3.65
CA SER A 671 -18.57 31.21 -2.44
C SER A 671 -19.35 30.01 -1.94
N ILE A 672 -19.53 29.91 -0.62
CA ILE A 672 -20.32 28.87 0.05
C ILE A 672 -21.49 29.46 0.87
N GLU A 673 -21.86 30.71 0.58
CA GLU A 673 -22.92 31.45 1.27
C GLU A 673 -24.23 30.68 1.37
N ASP A 674 -24.73 30.17 0.24
CA ASP A 674 -26.00 29.44 0.19
C ASP A 674 -25.95 28.18 1.07
N THR A 675 -24.82 27.47 1.04
CA THR A 675 -24.58 26.28 1.88
C THR A 675 -24.58 26.65 3.36
N ILE A 676 -23.87 27.71 3.74
CA ILE A 676 -23.84 28.19 5.12
C ILE A 676 -25.23 28.61 5.58
N LYS A 677 -25.99 29.32 4.74
CA LYS A 677 -27.35 29.75 5.09
C LYS A 677 -28.29 28.58 5.36
N THR A 678 -28.24 27.53 4.53
CA THR A 678 -29.01 26.31 4.79
C THR A 678 -28.57 25.63 6.08
N ILE A 679 -27.26 25.52 6.33
CA ILE A 679 -26.72 24.92 7.56
C ILE A 679 -27.12 25.74 8.80
N GLN A 680 -27.14 27.06 8.71
CA GLN A 680 -27.58 27.95 9.79
C GLN A 680 -29.03 27.67 10.19
N GLU A 681 -29.94 27.60 9.21
CA GLU A 681 -31.35 27.31 9.45
C GLU A 681 -31.52 25.92 10.09
N ASP A 682 -30.81 24.91 9.58
CA ASP A 682 -30.82 23.54 10.13
C ASP A 682 -30.33 23.48 11.59
N VAL A 683 -29.17 24.08 11.88
CA VAL A 683 -28.54 24.04 13.22
C VAL A 683 -29.41 24.76 14.24
N ILE A 684 -29.89 25.97 13.92
CA ILE A 684 -30.71 26.75 14.85
C ILE A 684 -32.05 26.03 15.09
N THR A 685 -32.65 25.45 14.05
CA THR A 685 -33.86 24.63 14.18
C THR A 685 -33.63 23.43 15.09
N GLY A 686 -32.52 22.70 14.89
CA GLY A 686 -32.17 21.54 15.70
C GLY A 686 -31.88 21.88 17.17
N VAL A 687 -31.25 23.02 17.43
CA VAL A 687 -31.05 23.53 18.80
C VAL A 687 -32.39 23.87 19.44
N ILE A 688 -33.31 24.53 18.72
CA ILE A 688 -34.65 24.83 19.23
C ILE A 688 -35.39 23.52 19.56
N ASP A 689 -35.35 22.51 18.69
CA ASP A 689 -36.06 21.24 18.88
C ASP A 689 -35.66 20.48 20.16
N GLN A 690 -34.43 20.64 20.63
CA GLN A 690 -33.94 19.99 21.85
C GLN A 690 -34.57 20.57 23.12
N TYR A 691 -34.88 21.87 23.13
CA TYR A 691 -35.44 22.57 24.28
C TYR A 691 -36.95 22.84 24.15
N ILE A 692 -37.43 22.97 22.92
CA ILE A 692 -38.83 23.20 22.54
C ILE A 692 -39.18 22.14 21.50
N PRO A 693 -39.70 20.96 21.92
CA PRO A 693 -40.04 19.91 20.98
C PRO A 693 -41.15 20.36 20.02
N PRO A 694 -41.11 19.94 18.74
CA PRO A 694 -42.14 20.33 17.78
C PRO A 694 -43.52 19.81 18.18
N GLN A 695 -44.55 20.63 18.00
CA GLN A 695 -45.95 20.35 18.36
C GLN A 695 -46.17 20.05 19.85
N SER A 696 -45.31 20.57 20.73
CA SER A 696 -45.42 20.39 22.18
C SER A 696 -46.20 21.54 22.86
N VAL A 697 -46.66 21.27 24.09
CA VAL A 697 -47.29 22.28 24.95
C VAL A 697 -46.22 23.06 25.71
N GLU A 698 -46.51 24.30 26.08
CA GLU A 698 -45.60 25.23 26.80
C GLU A 698 -44.98 24.62 28.06
N GLU A 699 -45.69 23.71 28.73
CA GLU A 699 -45.23 23.03 29.95
C GLU A 699 -44.01 22.12 29.72
N LEU A 700 -43.74 21.73 28.48
CA LEU A 700 -42.60 20.89 28.08
C LEU A 700 -41.40 21.71 27.60
N TRP A 701 -41.51 23.05 27.55
CA TRP A 701 -40.46 23.91 27.02
C TRP A 701 -39.44 24.27 28.09
N ASP A 702 -38.15 24.12 27.77
CA ASP A 702 -37.05 24.63 28.58
C ASP A 702 -36.52 25.96 28.00
N VAL A 703 -37.33 27.01 28.15
CA VAL A 703 -37.01 28.36 27.66
C VAL A 703 -35.75 28.93 28.32
N PRO A 704 -35.53 28.83 29.65
CA PRO A 704 -34.31 29.32 30.27
C PRO A 704 -33.05 28.59 29.77
N GLY A 705 -33.14 27.27 29.56
CA GLY A 705 -32.06 26.47 28.97
C GLY A 705 -31.74 26.93 27.55
N LEU A 706 -32.75 27.17 26.72
CA LEU A 706 -32.58 27.66 25.36
C LEU A 706 -31.95 29.06 25.31
N GLU A 707 -32.42 30.01 26.12
CA GLU A 707 -31.82 31.35 26.23
C GLU A 707 -30.33 31.27 26.59
N GLN A 708 -30.01 30.45 27.59
CA GLN A 708 -28.63 30.28 28.03
C GLN A 708 -27.76 29.66 26.93
N ARG A 709 -28.27 28.64 26.23
CA ARG A 709 -27.56 27.96 25.14
C ARG A 709 -27.29 28.92 23.98
N LEU A 710 -28.31 29.67 23.53
CA LEU A 710 -28.18 30.67 22.47
C LEU A 710 -27.17 31.77 22.83
N LYS A 711 -27.14 32.20 24.09
CA LYS A 711 -26.19 33.20 24.56
C LYS A 711 -24.75 32.69 24.61
N GLN A 712 -24.53 31.47 25.11
CA GLN A 712 -23.19 30.91 25.29
C GLN A 712 -22.55 30.44 23.98
N GLU A 713 -23.31 29.77 23.13
CA GLU A 713 -22.76 29.17 21.91
C GLU A 713 -22.90 30.03 20.68
N PHE A 714 -23.95 30.84 20.62
CA PHE A 714 -24.29 31.63 19.43
C PHE A 714 -24.19 33.14 19.69
N VAL A 715 -23.82 33.57 20.90
CA VAL A 715 -23.69 35.01 21.27
C VAL A 715 -24.97 35.80 20.97
N LEU A 716 -26.12 35.12 21.04
CA LEU A 716 -27.43 35.71 20.82
C LEU A 716 -28.12 35.93 22.16
N ASP A 717 -28.23 37.19 22.55
CA ASP A 717 -28.94 37.60 23.77
C ASP A 717 -30.41 37.87 23.41
N LEU A 718 -31.21 36.81 23.41
CA LEU A 718 -32.65 36.87 23.14
C LEU A 718 -33.44 36.70 24.45
N PRO A 719 -34.30 37.66 24.83
CA PRO A 719 -35.17 37.53 26.00
C PRO A 719 -36.46 36.77 25.62
N LEU A 720 -36.32 35.48 25.31
CA LEU A 720 -37.41 34.57 24.93
C LEU A 720 -38.51 34.49 25.99
N GLN A 721 -38.14 34.42 27.27
CA GLN A 721 -39.10 34.38 28.38
C GLN A 721 -39.91 35.68 28.43
N GLU A 722 -39.27 36.83 28.22
CA GLU A 722 -40.00 38.09 28.16
C GLU A 722 -40.93 38.19 26.94
N TRP A 723 -40.57 37.55 25.82
CA TRP A 723 -41.44 37.51 24.63
C TRP A 723 -42.69 36.69 24.90
N LEU A 724 -42.54 35.51 25.51
CA LEU A 724 -43.66 34.64 25.88
C LEU A 724 -44.56 35.28 26.95
N ASP A 725 -43.98 35.97 27.93
CA ASP A 725 -44.74 36.61 29.01
C ASP A 725 -45.55 37.84 28.52
N LYS A 726 -45.11 38.51 27.44
CA LYS A 726 -45.71 39.78 26.95
C LYS A 726 -46.66 39.59 25.78
N GLU A 727 -46.52 38.52 25.00
CA GLU A 727 -47.23 38.33 23.73
C GLU A 727 -48.07 37.04 23.80
N GLU A 728 -49.38 37.16 24.07
CA GLU A 728 -50.31 36.01 24.18
C GLU A 728 -50.51 35.23 22.85
N ASP A 729 -50.13 35.81 21.71
CA ASP A 729 -50.25 35.20 20.38
C ASP A 729 -48.98 34.43 19.95
N LEU A 730 -47.94 34.37 20.79
CA LEU A 730 -46.66 33.76 20.45
C LEU A 730 -46.70 32.24 20.70
N HIS A 731 -46.90 31.45 19.64
CA HIS A 731 -46.87 29.99 19.68
C HIS A 731 -45.58 29.42 19.07
N GLU A 732 -45.34 28.11 19.23
CA GLU A 732 -44.10 27.41 18.84
C GLU A 732 -43.57 27.83 17.45
N GLU A 733 -44.40 27.75 16.41
CA GLU A 733 -44.01 28.12 15.03
C GLU A 733 -43.56 29.59 14.93
N THR A 734 -44.32 30.53 15.50
CA THR A 734 -43.98 31.97 15.45
C THR A 734 -42.76 32.34 16.29
N LEU A 735 -42.54 31.65 17.42
CA LEU A 735 -41.34 31.84 18.24
C LEU A 735 -40.11 31.37 17.46
N ARG A 736 -40.20 30.20 16.81
CA ARG A 736 -39.14 29.64 15.97
C ARG A 736 -38.77 30.57 14.82
N GLU A 737 -39.76 31.03 14.06
CA GLU A 737 -39.55 32.00 12.97
C GLU A 737 -38.84 33.27 13.46
N ARG A 738 -39.24 33.79 14.62
CA ARG A 738 -38.63 34.99 15.21
C ARG A 738 -37.19 34.79 15.66
N ILE A 739 -36.86 33.62 16.21
CA ILE A 739 -35.47 33.27 16.58
C ILE A 739 -34.60 33.21 15.32
N ILE A 740 -35.07 32.53 14.27
CA ILE A 740 -34.36 32.40 12.98
C ILE A 740 -34.18 33.78 12.32
N GLU A 741 -35.21 34.62 12.30
CA GLU A 741 -35.08 35.99 11.78
C GLU A 741 -34.07 36.84 12.57
N SER A 742 -34.04 36.68 13.89
CA SER A 742 -33.11 37.39 14.76
C SER A 742 -31.67 36.95 14.51
N TRP A 743 -31.46 35.64 14.30
CA TRP A 743 -30.19 35.07 13.88
C TRP A 743 -29.71 35.63 12.54
N LEU A 744 -30.58 35.59 11.51
CA LEU A 744 -30.23 36.09 10.17
C LEU A 744 -29.85 37.58 10.19
N LYS A 745 -30.57 38.41 10.95
CA LYS A 745 -30.24 39.83 11.13
C LYS A 745 -28.90 40.04 11.84
N ALA A 746 -28.58 39.22 12.84
CA ALA A 746 -27.30 39.28 13.53
C ALA A 746 -26.13 38.91 12.60
N TYR A 747 -26.34 37.88 11.75
CA TYR A 747 -25.34 37.46 10.77
C TYR A 747 -25.13 38.49 9.65
N GLU A 748 -26.22 39.08 9.13
CA GLU A 748 -26.14 40.14 8.13
C GLU A 748 -25.44 41.40 8.69
N ALA A 749 -25.72 41.77 9.94
CA ALA A 749 -25.02 42.86 10.61
C ALA A 749 -23.51 42.59 10.72
N LYS A 750 -23.12 41.33 10.93
CA LYS A 750 -21.73 40.90 10.96
C LYS A 750 -21.08 41.00 9.57
N GLU A 751 -21.77 40.56 8.52
CA GLU A 751 -21.30 40.71 7.14
C GLU A 751 -21.04 42.17 6.77
N GLN A 752 -21.92 43.09 7.19
CA GLN A 752 -21.74 44.53 6.98
C GLN A 752 -20.53 45.10 7.73
N MET A 753 -20.17 44.54 8.90
CA MET A 753 -19.01 44.99 9.67
C MET A 753 -17.68 44.51 9.09
N VAL A 754 -17.64 43.26 8.62
CA VAL A 754 -16.41 42.58 8.17
C VAL A 754 -16.14 42.80 6.68
N GLY A 755 -17.20 42.93 5.89
CA GLY A 755 -17.16 42.94 4.43
C GLY A 755 -17.39 41.55 3.85
N PRO A 756 -18.11 41.45 2.71
CA PRO A 756 -18.57 40.16 2.16
C PRO A 756 -17.41 39.27 1.72
N GLU A 757 -16.40 39.81 1.01
CA GLU A 757 -15.30 39.02 0.46
C GLU A 757 -14.45 38.33 1.55
N VAL A 758 -14.17 39.06 2.63
CA VAL A 758 -13.44 38.54 3.79
C VAL A 758 -14.26 37.50 4.53
N LEU A 759 -15.57 37.72 4.69
CA LEU A 759 -16.46 36.75 5.33
C LEU A 759 -16.55 35.45 4.53
N ARG A 760 -16.64 35.49 3.19
CA ARG A 760 -16.69 34.26 2.36
C ARG A 760 -15.40 33.44 2.45
N GLN A 761 -14.24 34.09 2.45
CA GLN A 761 -12.96 33.40 2.67
C GLN A 761 -12.89 32.77 4.06
N PHE A 762 -13.38 33.48 5.06
CA PHE A 762 -13.42 33.01 6.44
C PHE A 762 -14.37 31.80 6.62
N GLU A 763 -15.59 31.87 6.09
CA GLU A 763 -16.56 30.76 6.07
C GLU A 763 -15.94 29.50 5.49
N LYS A 764 -15.27 29.63 4.33
CA LYS A 764 -14.61 28.51 3.66
C LYS A 764 -13.46 27.94 4.47
N ALA A 765 -12.64 28.79 5.08
CA ALA A 765 -11.52 28.36 5.92
C ALA A 765 -12.01 27.59 7.16
N VAL A 766 -13.02 28.12 7.86
CA VAL A 766 -13.62 27.46 9.04
C VAL A 766 -14.26 26.14 8.65
N MET A 767 -15.06 26.10 7.58
CA MET A 767 -15.71 24.87 7.11
C MET A 767 -14.68 23.77 6.79
N LEU A 768 -13.61 24.09 6.06
CA LEU A 768 -12.56 23.13 5.71
C LEU A 768 -11.77 22.66 6.94
N GLN A 769 -11.41 23.58 7.84
CA GLN A 769 -10.64 23.24 9.05
C GLN A 769 -11.45 22.33 9.99
N THR A 770 -12.72 22.66 10.23
CA THR A 770 -13.60 21.85 11.07
C THR A 770 -13.89 20.49 10.44
N LEU A 771 -14.11 20.45 9.12
CA LEU A 771 -14.28 19.18 8.38
C LEU A 771 -13.03 18.30 8.50
N ASP A 772 -11.85 18.86 8.26
CA ASP A 772 -10.59 18.11 8.31
C ASP A 772 -10.28 17.62 9.74
N GLY A 773 -10.63 18.40 10.77
CA GLY A 773 -10.50 18.00 12.18
C GLY A 773 -11.40 16.82 12.54
N LEU A 774 -12.71 16.99 12.34
CA LEU A 774 -13.71 15.95 12.65
C LEU A 774 -13.51 14.68 11.82
N TRP A 775 -13.06 14.81 10.56
CA TRP A 775 -12.75 13.66 9.72
C TRP A 775 -11.57 12.84 10.27
N LYS A 776 -10.52 13.49 10.80
CA LYS A 776 -9.39 12.79 11.45
C LYS A 776 -9.85 12.03 12.69
N GLU A 777 -10.68 12.65 13.53
CA GLU A 777 -11.27 12.02 14.71
C GLU A 777 -12.13 10.81 14.30
N HIS A 778 -12.95 10.97 13.26
CA HIS A 778 -13.77 9.89 12.71
C HIS A 778 -12.92 8.73 12.18
N LEU A 779 -11.82 8.99 11.48
CA LEU A 779 -10.89 7.95 11.03
C LEU A 779 -10.29 7.16 12.20
N ALA A 780 -9.91 7.84 13.29
CA ALA A 780 -9.43 7.17 14.49
C ALA A 780 -10.53 6.32 15.16
N ALA A 781 -11.75 6.86 15.27
CA ALA A 781 -12.90 6.11 15.78
C ALA A 781 -13.20 4.87 14.93
N MET A 782 -13.08 4.98 13.61
CA MET A 782 -13.26 3.87 12.66
C MET A 782 -12.19 2.78 12.80
N ASP A 783 -10.93 3.15 13.05
CA ASP A 783 -9.85 2.21 13.31
C ASP A 783 -10.10 1.45 14.64
N HIS A 784 -10.49 2.15 15.70
CA HIS A 784 -10.85 1.53 16.98
C HIS A 784 -12.08 0.61 16.85
N LEU A 785 -13.11 1.05 16.12
CA LEU A 785 -14.32 0.27 15.87
C LEU A 785 -13.98 -1.05 15.15
N ARG A 786 -13.11 -0.99 14.13
CA ARG A 786 -12.69 -2.18 13.38
C ARG A 786 -11.99 -3.20 14.28
N GLN A 787 -11.20 -2.76 15.25
CA GLN A 787 -10.54 -3.65 16.22
C GLN A 787 -11.54 -4.30 17.18
N GLY A 788 -12.51 -3.53 17.70
CA GLY A 788 -13.46 -3.99 18.71
C GLY A 788 -14.63 -4.83 18.17
N ILE A 789 -14.99 -4.70 16.89
CA ILE A 789 -16.23 -5.27 16.35
C ILE A 789 -16.28 -6.81 16.37
N HIS A 790 -15.12 -7.47 16.41
CA HIS A 790 -15.05 -8.94 16.44
C HIS A 790 -15.67 -9.55 17.71
N LEU A 791 -15.72 -8.80 18.81
CA LEU A 791 -16.38 -9.22 20.05
C LEU A 791 -17.90 -9.37 19.88
N ARG A 792 -18.53 -8.65 18.93
CA ARG A 792 -19.96 -8.81 18.61
C ARG A 792 -20.25 -10.16 17.94
N GLY A 793 -19.24 -10.81 17.36
CA GLY A 793 -19.36 -12.14 16.76
C GLY A 793 -19.76 -13.23 17.76
N TYR A 794 -19.44 -13.04 19.04
CA TYR A 794 -19.84 -13.95 20.12
C TYR A 794 -21.37 -13.99 20.31
N ALA A 795 -22.08 -12.91 19.98
CA ALA A 795 -23.54 -12.84 20.05
C ALA A 795 -24.24 -13.36 18.77
N GLN A 796 -23.55 -14.15 17.93
CA GLN A 796 -24.04 -14.66 16.64
C GLN A 796 -24.49 -13.58 15.64
N LYS A 797 -24.10 -12.32 15.85
CA LYS A 797 -24.30 -11.24 14.89
C LYS A 797 -23.14 -11.21 13.91
N ASN A 798 -23.42 -10.82 12.66
CA ASN A 798 -22.38 -10.67 11.65
C ASN A 798 -21.57 -9.38 11.92
N PRO A 799 -20.28 -9.45 12.28
CA PRO A 799 -19.48 -8.28 12.64
C PRO A 799 -19.44 -7.22 11.54
N LYS A 800 -19.50 -7.62 10.26
CA LYS A 800 -19.49 -6.69 9.13
C LYS A 800 -20.74 -5.82 9.07
N GLN A 801 -21.91 -6.41 9.33
CA GLN A 801 -23.17 -5.66 9.30
C GLN A 801 -23.25 -4.69 10.47
N GLU A 802 -22.79 -5.11 11.65
CA GLU A 802 -22.70 -4.22 12.81
C GLU A 802 -21.68 -3.10 12.57
N TYR A 803 -20.50 -3.40 12.00
CA TYR A 803 -19.52 -2.39 11.60
C TYR A 803 -20.13 -1.35 10.66
N LYS A 804 -20.85 -1.80 9.62
CA LYS A 804 -21.50 -0.89 8.67
C LYS A 804 -22.58 -0.02 9.32
N ARG A 805 -23.33 -0.55 10.29
CA ARG A 805 -24.34 0.23 11.01
C ARG A 805 -23.69 1.27 11.92
N GLU A 806 -22.79 0.84 12.79
CA GLU A 806 -22.13 1.72 13.77
C GLU A 806 -21.26 2.78 13.08
N SER A 807 -20.54 2.42 12.02
CA SER A 807 -19.77 3.40 11.22
C SER A 807 -20.64 4.44 10.53
N PHE A 808 -21.86 4.09 10.10
CA PHE A 808 -22.80 5.03 9.51
C PHE A 808 -23.38 5.98 10.56
N GLU A 809 -23.70 5.47 11.75
CA GLU A 809 -24.14 6.29 12.89
C GLU A 809 -23.06 7.31 13.30
N LEU A 810 -21.79 6.87 13.42
CA LEU A 810 -20.65 7.75 13.68
C LEU A 810 -20.49 8.81 12.58
N PHE A 811 -20.64 8.43 11.32
CA PHE A 811 -20.51 9.35 10.20
C PHE A 811 -21.62 10.40 10.18
N GLN A 812 -22.87 10.02 10.49
CA GLN A 812 -23.97 10.97 10.61
C GLN A 812 -23.75 11.95 11.77
N GLN A 813 -23.29 11.44 12.92
CA GLN A 813 -22.94 12.28 14.07
C GLN A 813 -21.84 13.27 13.72
N MET A 814 -20.78 12.82 13.03
CA MET A 814 -19.70 13.69 12.57
C MET A 814 -20.21 14.82 11.66
N LEU A 815 -21.11 14.52 10.72
CA LEU A 815 -21.69 15.54 9.83
C LEU A 815 -22.58 16.54 10.57
N GLU A 816 -23.34 16.11 11.58
CA GLU A 816 -24.13 17.02 12.40
C GLU A 816 -23.25 17.87 13.34
N SER A 817 -22.20 17.29 13.91
CA SER A 817 -21.18 18.04 14.66
C SER A 817 -20.49 19.08 13.78
N LEU A 818 -20.16 18.74 12.53
CA LEU A 818 -19.58 19.68 11.57
C LEU A 818 -20.47 20.90 11.37
N LYS A 819 -21.76 20.68 11.10
CA LYS A 819 -22.73 21.77 10.95
C LYS A 819 -22.75 22.65 12.19
N HIS A 820 -22.90 22.03 13.36
CA HIS A 820 -23.00 22.75 14.64
C HIS A 820 -21.75 23.58 14.95
N ASP A 821 -20.56 22.98 14.83
CA ASP A 821 -19.29 23.61 15.17
C ASP A 821 -18.95 24.76 14.23
N VAL A 822 -19.22 24.59 12.93
CA VAL A 822 -19.03 25.66 11.95
C VAL A 822 -19.89 26.87 12.29
N ILE A 823 -21.19 26.67 12.56
CA ILE A 823 -22.07 27.80 12.93
C ILE A 823 -21.70 28.40 14.29
N SER A 824 -21.29 27.59 15.27
CA SER A 824 -20.85 28.10 16.57
C SER A 824 -19.60 28.97 16.45
N ILE A 825 -18.58 28.51 15.72
CA ILE A 825 -17.34 29.26 15.47
C ILE A 825 -17.66 30.54 14.69
N LEU A 826 -18.43 30.41 13.60
CA LEU A 826 -18.87 31.54 12.80
C LEU A 826 -19.71 32.54 13.59
N SER A 827 -20.38 32.14 14.67
CA SER A 827 -21.07 33.09 15.54
C SER A 827 -20.11 33.83 16.48
N LYS A 828 -19.27 33.07 17.21
CA LYS A 828 -18.43 33.58 18.31
C LYS A 828 -17.34 34.56 17.87
N VAL A 829 -16.82 34.40 16.66
CA VAL A 829 -15.65 35.17 16.21
C VAL A 829 -16.02 36.64 16.00
N GLN A 830 -15.44 37.56 16.77
CA GLN A 830 -15.55 39.00 16.52
C GLN A 830 -14.43 39.41 15.56
N VAL A 831 -14.69 39.44 14.26
CA VAL A 831 -13.69 39.89 13.27
C VAL A 831 -13.62 41.43 13.37
N GLN A 832 -12.56 41.96 13.98
CA GLN A 832 -12.44 43.41 14.24
C GLN A 832 -11.61 44.13 13.17
N ALA A 833 -10.78 43.43 12.39
CA ALA A 833 -10.04 44.01 11.26
C ALA A 833 -9.51 42.95 10.28
N GLN A 834 -9.13 43.40 9.06
CA GLN A 834 -8.39 42.62 8.05
C GLN A 834 -7.13 41.92 8.65
N SER A 835 -6.53 42.51 9.69
CA SER A 835 -5.36 41.97 10.38
C SER A 835 -5.59 40.65 11.11
N ASP A 836 -6.81 40.38 11.59
CA ASP A 836 -7.12 39.13 12.31
C ASP A 836 -7.20 37.95 11.32
N VAL A 837 -7.66 38.22 10.10
CA VAL A 837 -7.71 37.26 9.00
C VAL A 837 -6.30 37.01 8.46
N ASP A 838 -5.48 38.06 8.31
CA ASP A 838 -4.07 37.95 7.94
C ASP A 838 -3.24 37.20 9.02
N GLU A 839 -3.52 37.41 10.32
CA GLU A 839 -2.86 36.67 11.41
C GLU A 839 -3.30 35.20 11.48
N MET A 840 -4.57 34.91 11.21
CA MET A 840 -5.04 33.53 11.06
C MET A 840 -4.44 32.86 9.83
N GLU A 841 -4.37 33.55 8.68
CA GLU A 841 -3.66 33.04 7.49
C GLU A 841 -2.16 32.85 7.75
N ALA A 842 -1.53 33.75 8.52
CA ALA A 842 -0.12 33.62 8.89
C ALA A 842 0.13 32.44 9.84
N ARG A 843 -0.70 32.27 10.88
CA ARG A 843 -0.68 31.08 11.76
C ARG A 843 -0.97 29.81 10.99
N ARG A 844 -1.90 29.86 10.04
CA ARG A 844 -2.22 28.76 9.15
C ARG A 844 -1.02 28.43 8.25
N ARG A 845 -0.31 29.42 7.70
CA ARG A 845 0.95 29.20 6.96
C ARG A 845 2.08 28.65 7.83
N GLU A 846 2.14 29.05 9.10
CA GLU A 846 3.10 28.49 10.06
C GLU A 846 2.75 27.04 10.43
N GLU A 847 1.47 26.73 10.67
CA GLU A 847 0.98 25.35 10.83
C GLU A 847 1.22 24.54 9.56
N GLU A 848 0.90 25.06 8.38
CA GLU A 848 1.19 24.46 7.08
C GLU A 848 2.67 24.13 6.94
N ALA A 849 3.57 25.06 7.26
CA ALA A 849 5.01 24.82 7.23
C ALA A 849 5.44 23.76 8.25
N ARG A 850 4.83 23.74 9.44
CA ARG A 850 5.13 22.78 10.50
C ARG A 850 4.64 21.37 10.15
N ILE A 851 3.44 21.27 9.59
CA ILE A 851 2.82 20.04 9.13
C ILE A 851 3.57 19.55 7.87
N GLN A 852 3.96 20.41 6.92
CA GLN A 852 4.84 20.03 5.79
C GLN A 852 6.17 19.47 6.26
N HIS A 853 6.80 20.10 7.26
CA HIS A 853 8.05 19.61 7.84
C HIS A 853 7.85 18.27 8.56
N GLN A 854 6.73 18.10 9.27
CA GLN A 854 6.35 16.81 9.87
C GLN A 854 6.04 15.75 8.81
N TYR A 855 5.39 16.09 7.69
CA TYR A 855 5.10 15.16 6.60
C TYR A 855 6.39 14.67 5.94
N GLN A 856 7.39 15.53 5.70
CA GLN A 856 8.68 15.09 5.19
C GLN A 856 9.37 14.10 6.14
N HIS A 857 9.26 14.30 7.46
CA HIS A 857 9.77 13.38 8.47
C HIS A 857 8.97 12.07 8.55
N ALA A 858 7.64 12.13 8.62
CA ALA A 858 6.77 10.95 8.68
C ALA A 858 6.87 10.09 7.41
N THR A 859 7.09 10.70 6.23
CA THR A 859 7.33 9.94 5.00
C THR A 859 8.69 9.24 5.05
N SER A 860 9.73 9.90 5.58
CA SER A 860 11.02 9.24 5.80
C SER A 860 10.93 8.10 6.81
N GLU A 861 10.10 8.23 7.86
CA GLU A 861 9.86 7.17 8.84
C GLU A 861 8.98 6.04 8.29
N ALA A 862 7.93 6.32 7.52
CA ALA A 862 7.08 5.29 6.90
C ALA A 862 7.80 4.54 5.76
N LEU A 863 8.62 5.23 4.97
CA LEU A 863 9.52 4.60 3.99
C LEU A 863 10.60 3.78 4.71
N ASN A 864 11.17 4.31 5.81
CA ASN A 864 12.13 3.57 6.62
C ASN A 864 11.50 2.38 7.34
N GLU A 865 10.25 2.43 7.83
CA GLU A 865 9.55 1.30 8.47
C GLU A 865 9.25 0.19 7.45
N ALA A 866 8.87 0.56 6.23
CA ALA A 866 8.73 -0.39 5.11
C ALA A 866 10.08 -1.01 4.69
N GLU A 867 11.20 -0.28 4.83
CA GLU A 867 12.56 -0.80 4.62
C GLU A 867 13.13 -1.54 5.86
N HIS A 868 12.68 -1.22 7.08
CA HIS A 868 13.26 -1.73 8.33
C HIS A 868 12.88 -3.18 8.62
N ASP A 869 11.73 -3.66 8.12
CA ASP A 869 11.37 -5.08 8.20
C ASP A 869 12.32 -5.99 7.39
N ALA A 870 13.19 -5.42 6.54
CA ALA A 870 14.26 -6.12 5.84
C ALA A 870 15.69 -5.85 6.39
N GLU A 871 15.89 -4.90 7.30
CA GLU A 871 17.23 -4.42 7.70
C GLU A 871 17.80 -4.98 9.01
N VAL A 872 17.02 -5.68 9.86
CA VAL A 872 17.51 -6.09 11.20
C VAL A 872 18.55 -7.23 11.18
N ALA A 873 18.98 -7.72 10.02
CA ALA A 873 20.03 -8.73 9.90
C ALA A 873 21.33 -8.21 9.26
N ALA A 874 21.98 -7.16 9.81
CA ALA A 874 23.39 -6.89 9.44
C ALA A 874 24.25 -5.97 10.35
N HIS A 875 23.71 -5.23 11.33
CA HIS A 875 24.54 -4.23 12.04
C HIS A 875 24.54 -4.41 13.56
N THR A 876 25.57 -5.09 14.08
CA THR A 876 26.10 -4.84 15.42
C THR A 876 27.14 -3.72 15.34
N PRO A 877 26.92 -2.55 15.96
CA PRO A 877 28.04 -1.68 16.31
C PRO A 877 28.85 -2.42 17.38
N VAL A 878 30.12 -2.69 17.12
CA VAL A 878 31.02 -3.20 18.17
C VAL A 878 31.15 -2.10 19.22
N VAL A 879 30.43 -2.24 20.34
CA VAL A 879 30.63 -1.44 21.54
C VAL A 879 32.04 -1.74 22.05
N ARG A 880 32.90 -0.73 22.07
CA ARG A 880 34.26 -0.83 22.62
C ARG A 880 34.20 -0.64 24.13
N ASP A 881 34.74 -1.60 24.87
CA ASP A 881 34.86 -1.60 26.36
C ASP A 881 35.81 -0.52 26.94
N GLY A 882 36.09 0.58 26.23
CA GLY A 882 36.97 1.62 26.77
C GLY A 882 37.12 2.89 25.93
N GLU A 883 37.55 3.97 26.58
CA GLU A 883 37.76 5.30 25.99
C GLU A 883 38.69 5.27 24.77
N LYS A 884 38.34 6.09 23.77
CA LYS A 884 39.06 6.20 22.50
C LYS A 884 40.43 6.86 22.71
N VAL A 885 41.48 6.05 22.87
CA VAL A 885 42.86 6.54 22.96
C VAL A 885 43.28 7.22 21.64
N GLY A 886 43.51 8.53 21.69
CA GLY A 886 43.95 9.32 20.56
C GLY A 886 45.38 8.96 20.13
N ARG A 887 45.70 9.14 18.84
CA ARG A 887 47.04 8.79 18.28
C ARG A 887 48.22 9.43 19.02
N ASN A 888 48.02 10.57 19.68
CA ASN A 888 49.06 11.30 20.41
C ASN A 888 49.02 11.08 21.93
N ASP A 889 48.06 10.31 22.45
CA ASP A 889 47.90 10.05 23.88
C ASP A 889 48.91 9.00 24.36
N PRO A 890 49.20 8.97 25.68
CA PRO A 890 50.04 7.94 26.27
C PRO A 890 49.48 6.55 25.96
N CYS A 891 50.34 5.64 25.50
CA CYS A 891 49.90 4.30 25.15
C CYS A 891 49.46 3.52 26.42
N PRO A 892 48.27 2.88 26.42
CA PRO A 892 47.70 2.24 27.60
C PRO A 892 48.50 1.02 28.11
N CYS A 893 49.52 0.57 27.39
CA CYS A 893 50.45 -0.47 27.87
C CYS A 893 51.46 0.01 28.92
N GLY A 894 51.41 1.29 29.33
CA GLY A 894 52.32 1.85 30.35
C GLY A 894 53.75 2.12 29.84
N SER A 895 53.99 2.06 28.53
CA SER A 895 55.34 2.22 27.95
C SER A 895 55.90 3.66 27.96
N GLY A 896 55.10 4.65 28.39
CA GLY A 896 55.47 6.07 28.38
C GLY A 896 55.55 6.71 26.98
N LYS A 897 55.30 5.96 25.89
CA LYS A 897 55.32 6.45 24.51
C LYS A 897 53.92 6.81 24.02
N LYS A 898 53.81 7.72 23.04
CA LYS A 898 52.54 8.03 22.36
C LYS A 898 51.99 6.82 21.61
N TYR A 899 50.67 6.61 21.59
CA TYR A 899 50.03 5.45 20.99
C TYR A 899 50.51 5.13 19.57
N LYS A 900 50.64 6.15 18.69
CA LYS A 900 51.14 6.00 17.31
C LYS A 900 52.58 5.48 17.17
N GLN A 901 53.38 5.53 18.24
CA GLN A 901 54.77 5.03 18.25
C GLN A 901 54.92 3.71 19.02
N CYS A 902 53.82 3.14 19.49
CA CYS A 902 53.76 1.86 20.18
C CYS A 902 52.68 0.98 19.51
N HIS A 903 51.59 0.65 20.20
CA HIS A 903 50.53 -0.23 19.69
C HIS A 903 49.79 0.32 18.45
N GLY A 904 49.85 1.63 18.20
CA GLY A 904 49.32 2.26 16.99
C GLY A 904 50.35 2.47 15.88
N LYS A 905 51.52 1.83 15.96
CA LYS A 905 52.57 1.92 14.93
C LYS A 905 52.20 1.01 13.76
N LEU A 906 51.79 1.62 12.65
CA LEU A 906 51.56 0.92 11.39
C LEU A 906 52.92 0.50 10.82
N SER A 907 53.12 -0.81 10.64
CA SER A 907 54.28 -1.41 9.96
C SER A 907 54.06 -1.43 8.46
#